data_AF-A0A564TBB1-F1
#
_entry.id   AF-A0A564TBB1-F1
#
_cell.length_a   1.000
_cell.length_b   1.000
_cell.length_c   1.000
_cell.angle_alpha   90.00
_cell.angle_beta   90.00
_cell.angle_gamma   90.00
#
_symmetry.space_group_name_H-M   'P 1'
#
loop_
_entity.id
_entity.type
_entity.pdbx_description
1 polymer ?
#
loop_
_entity_poly.entity_id
_entity_poly.type
_entity_poly.pdbx_seq_one_letter_code
_entity_poly.pdbx_strand_id
1 'polypeptide(L)'
;MMKKISRRSFLQACGIAAATAALTACGGGKAESDKSSSQNGKIQITFYLWDRSMMKALTPWLEEKFPEYEFTFIQGFNTMDYYRDLLNRAEQLPDIITCRRFSLNDAVPLAEHLMDLSTTEVAGTFYSSYLNNNQEPDGAIRWLPMCAEVDGTAANVDLFAQHNIPLPTNYAEFVAAIDAFEAVGIKGYQADWRYDYTCLETMQGCAIPELMSLEGTTWRMNYESETEDGSTGLDDVVWPKVFEKYEQFLKDVRVQPDDARLELNPIAEPFYERQTAMIRTTAGIADVMFDLHGFNTSILPYFGETANDSWLLTYPMCQAAVSNTVAQDEAKLAAVLKVLEAVYSADGQNKMAVGAAVLSYNKEVNITSSASLEHVADIISANHLYMRLASTEIFRISEDVGHKMMTGEYDAKAAYDAFNEQLVTPRVDPEAEVLFTQNTAYSLDMTDHGSAAASSLMNALRATYDASIAVGYSPLVSTSIYCGDYSKQQLLWVMAGNYAVSQGDYTGAELRQMMEWLVNVKDNGANPIRHRNYMPVTSGMEYKVTEYEQGKFRLEELTINGAPLDDTATYTVFVAGTDVWIENEVYCNCPMPENLKAKRTDYAIEGADSRSCLKDSLAVSKQFPAPSEYLTIVQGE
;
A
#
# COMPACT_ATOMS: atom_id res chain seq x y z
N MET A 1 -49.62 15.96 15.57
CA MET A 1 -50.46 15.97 14.35
C MET A 1 -49.84 16.95 13.36
N MET A 2 -48.95 16.45 12.49
CA MET A 2 -48.24 17.24 11.49
C MET A 2 -49.09 17.32 10.21
N LYS A 3 -49.28 18.54 9.67
CA LYS A 3 -49.75 18.77 8.30
C LYS A 3 -48.59 19.28 7.46
N LYS A 4 -48.17 18.46 6.48
CA LYS A 4 -47.26 18.82 5.39
C LYS A 4 -47.90 19.90 4.52
N ILE A 5 -47.14 20.94 4.17
CA ILE A 5 -47.45 21.84 3.05
C ILE A 5 -46.23 21.89 2.13
N SER A 6 -46.49 21.67 0.84
CA SER A 6 -45.52 21.33 -0.20
C SER A 6 -44.84 22.54 -0.83
N ARG A 7 -43.59 22.32 -1.24
CA ARG A 7 -42.74 23.09 -2.16
C ARG A 7 -43.48 23.48 -3.45
N ARG A 8 -44.01 24.71 -3.57
CA ARG A 8 -44.30 25.33 -4.90
C ARG A 8 -44.61 26.83 -4.92
N SER A 9 -44.28 27.60 -3.89
CA SER A 9 -44.71 29.01 -3.85
C SER A 9 -43.71 29.92 -3.13
N PHE A 10 -42.51 30.09 -3.68
CA PHE A 10 -41.71 31.28 -3.37
C PHE A 10 -40.66 31.57 -4.44
N LEU A 11 -41.12 31.88 -5.65
CA LEU A 11 -40.32 32.56 -6.66
C LEU A 11 -41.22 33.64 -7.26
N GLN A 12 -41.07 34.87 -6.76
CA GLN A 12 -41.19 36.15 -7.49
C GLN A 12 -41.46 37.29 -6.50
N ALA A 13 -40.39 38.01 -6.12
CA ALA A 13 -40.46 39.44 -5.89
C ALA A 13 -39.05 40.06 -5.94
N CYS A 14 -38.82 40.84 -7.01
CA CYS A 14 -37.99 42.05 -7.05
C CYS A 14 -36.45 41.94 -7.00
N GLY A 15 -35.82 41.78 -8.18
CA GLY A 15 -35.40 42.94 -8.99
C GLY A 15 -34.29 43.88 -8.48
N ILE A 16 -33.05 43.61 -8.91
CA ILE A 16 -32.02 44.50 -9.52
C ILE A 16 -31.53 45.74 -8.72
N ALA A 17 -30.25 45.71 -8.31
CA ALA A 17 -29.25 46.76 -8.60
C ALA A 17 -27.81 46.21 -8.39
N ALA A 18 -26.96 46.45 -9.38
CA ALA A 18 -25.64 45.83 -9.59
C ALA A 18 -24.47 46.51 -8.85
N ALA A 19 -23.45 45.73 -8.50
CA ALA A 19 -22.05 46.17 -8.49
C ALA A 19 -21.14 44.95 -8.74
N THR A 20 -20.30 45.08 -9.76
CA THR A 20 -19.43 44.08 -10.39
C THR A 20 -18.23 43.67 -9.55
N ALA A 21 -18.11 42.37 -9.25
CA ALA A 21 -16.86 41.64 -9.13
C ALA A 21 -17.10 40.22 -9.67
N ALA A 22 -16.32 39.81 -10.65
CA ALA A 22 -16.52 38.60 -11.43
C ALA A 22 -16.36 37.33 -10.57
N LEU A 23 -17.48 36.77 -10.15
CA LEU A 23 -17.61 35.38 -9.74
C LEU A 23 -17.99 34.57 -10.98
N THR A 24 -17.04 33.86 -11.58
CA THR A 24 -17.37 32.78 -12.52
C THR A 24 -17.81 31.59 -11.69
N ALA A 25 -19.13 31.47 -11.58
CA ALA A 25 -19.84 30.43 -10.86
C ALA A 25 -19.62 29.04 -11.49
N CYS A 26 -19.59 28.05 -10.61
CA CYS A 26 -19.90 26.65 -10.90
C CYS A 26 -21.15 26.55 -11.78
N GLY A 27 -20.96 26.05 -12.99
CA GLY A 27 -22.03 25.74 -13.93
C GLY A 27 -21.57 24.58 -14.78
N GLY A 28 -22.20 23.41 -14.55
CA GLY A 28 -22.01 22.22 -15.35
C GLY A 28 -22.18 22.52 -16.84
N GLY A 29 -21.07 22.49 -17.55
CA GLY A 29 -20.99 22.32 -18.98
C GLY A 29 -20.13 21.09 -19.21
N LYS A 30 -20.64 20.13 -19.98
CA LYS A 30 -19.83 19.07 -20.60
C LYS A 30 -18.60 19.76 -21.20
N ALA A 31 -17.45 19.58 -20.57
CA ALA A 31 -16.20 19.69 -21.28
C ALA A 31 -16.29 18.60 -22.35
N GLU A 32 -16.39 19.02 -23.62
CA GLU A 32 -15.91 18.17 -24.70
C GLU A 32 -14.54 17.69 -24.25
N SER A 33 -14.39 16.37 -24.24
CA SER A 33 -13.13 15.69 -24.04
C SER A 33 -12.12 16.30 -25.00
N ASP A 34 -11.38 17.30 -24.54
CA ASP A 34 -10.14 17.70 -25.15
C ASP A 34 -9.28 16.44 -25.09
N LYS A 35 -9.17 15.79 -26.25
CA LYS A 35 -8.20 14.73 -26.46
C LYS A 35 -6.90 15.29 -25.93
N SER A 36 -6.38 14.68 -24.86
CA SER A 36 -5.01 14.87 -24.42
C SER A 36 -4.11 14.39 -25.55
N SER A 37 -3.94 15.24 -26.56
CA SER A 37 -2.91 15.12 -27.56
C SER A 37 -1.61 15.21 -26.78
N SER A 38 -0.99 14.05 -26.56
CA SER A 38 0.31 13.96 -25.91
C SER A 38 1.29 14.89 -26.62
N GLN A 39 2.14 15.57 -25.84
CA GLN A 39 3.20 16.43 -26.40
C GLN A 39 4.14 15.67 -27.35
N ASN A 40 4.11 14.32 -27.37
CA ASN A 40 4.96 13.45 -28.19
C ASN A 40 4.22 12.34 -28.99
N GLY A 41 2.88 12.29 -29.02
CA GLY A 41 2.14 11.24 -29.75
C GLY A 41 2.13 9.83 -29.12
N LYS A 42 2.78 9.63 -27.97
CA LYS A 42 2.80 8.35 -27.23
C LYS A 42 1.45 8.03 -26.55
N ILE A 43 1.15 6.75 -26.42
CA ILE A 43 0.01 6.24 -25.63
C ILE A 43 0.31 6.46 -24.14
N GLN A 44 -0.59 7.15 -23.45
CA GLN A 44 -0.47 7.45 -22.03
C GLN A 44 -0.92 6.27 -21.18
N ILE A 45 -0.06 5.81 -20.28
CA ILE A 45 -0.04 4.76 -19.24
C ILE A 45 -0.32 5.12 -17.77
N THR A 46 -1.55 5.31 -17.26
CA THR A 46 -1.72 5.55 -15.81
C THR A 46 -1.74 4.25 -15.00
N PHE A 47 -0.85 4.14 -14.01
CA PHE A 47 -0.68 2.92 -13.20
C PHE A 47 -0.57 3.30 -11.72
N TYR A 48 -1.59 2.94 -10.93
CA TYR A 48 -1.56 3.14 -9.49
C TYR A 48 -0.90 1.95 -8.78
N LEU A 49 0.13 2.25 -8.00
CA LEU A 49 0.97 1.30 -7.28
C LEU A 49 0.50 1.21 -5.82
N TRP A 50 0.14 0.03 -5.33
CA TRP A 50 -0.34 -0.15 -3.95
C TRP A 50 0.72 0.22 -2.90
N ASP A 51 2.01 0.10 -3.27
CA ASP A 51 3.14 0.43 -2.41
C ASP A 51 4.29 1.07 -3.21
N ARG A 52 5.02 1.97 -2.54
CA ARG A 52 6.17 2.69 -3.10
C ARG A 52 7.31 1.78 -3.52
N SER A 53 7.49 0.61 -2.89
CA SER A 53 8.56 -0.34 -3.24
C SER A 53 8.54 -0.75 -4.72
N MET A 54 7.36 -0.77 -5.35
CA MET A 54 7.21 -1.05 -6.78
C MET A 54 7.94 -0.03 -7.66
N MET A 55 8.10 1.21 -7.21
CA MET A 55 8.81 2.26 -7.94
C MET A 55 10.32 2.00 -8.06
N LYS A 56 10.89 1.07 -7.27
CA LYS A 56 12.33 0.79 -7.29
C LYS A 56 12.75 0.06 -8.56
N ALA A 57 12.09 -1.06 -8.82
CA ALA A 57 12.52 -2.02 -9.84
C ALA A 57 11.50 -2.21 -10.96
N LEU A 58 10.20 -2.14 -10.67
CA LEU A 58 9.15 -2.37 -11.66
C LEU A 58 8.99 -1.18 -12.60
N THR A 59 8.82 0.03 -12.07
CA THR A 59 8.53 1.20 -12.91
C THR A 59 9.64 1.52 -13.91
N PRO A 60 10.95 1.51 -13.53
CA PRO A 60 12.01 1.79 -14.50
C PRO A 60 12.12 0.69 -15.55
N TRP A 61 11.88 -0.57 -15.16
CA TRP A 61 11.89 -1.70 -16.08
C TRP A 61 10.74 -1.61 -17.10
N LEU A 62 9.55 -1.17 -16.70
CA LEU A 62 8.43 -0.95 -17.62
C LEU A 62 8.73 0.18 -18.62
N GLU A 63 9.30 1.30 -18.16
CA GLU A 63 9.68 2.43 -19.01
C GLU A 63 10.76 2.02 -20.03
N GLU A 64 11.78 1.27 -19.61
CA GLU A 64 12.82 0.74 -20.49
C GLU A 64 12.27 -0.27 -21.50
N LYS A 65 11.35 -1.15 -21.05
CA LYS A 65 10.78 -2.20 -21.89
C LYS A 65 9.79 -1.66 -22.91
N PHE A 66 9.12 -0.54 -22.60
CA PHE A 66 8.09 0.06 -23.43
C PHE A 66 8.34 1.56 -23.68
N PRO A 67 9.44 1.93 -24.37
CA PRO A 67 9.77 3.34 -24.63
C PRO A 67 8.72 4.04 -25.51
N GLU A 68 7.88 3.27 -26.23
CA GLU A 68 6.76 3.77 -27.02
C GLU A 68 5.57 4.28 -26.20
N TYR A 69 5.50 3.95 -24.90
CA TYR A 69 4.45 4.41 -23.99
C TYR A 69 4.98 5.52 -23.09
N GLU A 70 4.06 6.33 -22.58
CA GLU A 70 4.35 7.35 -21.57
C GLU A 70 3.66 6.94 -20.28
N PHE A 71 4.41 6.53 -19.27
CA PHE A 71 3.82 6.07 -18.01
C PHE A 71 3.60 7.22 -17.03
N THR A 72 2.51 7.14 -16.29
CA THR A 72 2.25 7.97 -15.11
C THR A 72 2.00 7.03 -13.94
N PHE A 73 3.05 6.81 -13.15
CA PHE A 73 2.98 6.04 -11.92
C PHE A 73 2.54 6.94 -10.77
N ILE A 74 1.52 6.51 -10.03
CA ILE A 74 1.01 7.21 -8.84
C ILE A 74 0.99 6.22 -7.68
N GLN A 75 1.44 6.66 -6.51
CA GLN A 75 1.28 5.87 -5.30
C GLN A 75 -0.21 5.84 -4.92
N GLY A 76 -0.83 4.67 -5.02
CA GLY A 76 -2.19 4.42 -4.55
C GLY A 76 -2.24 4.09 -3.06
N PHE A 77 -3.42 3.71 -2.59
CA PHE A 77 -3.62 3.23 -1.23
C PHE A 77 -4.02 1.76 -1.22
N ASN A 78 -3.56 1.06 -0.19
CA ASN A 78 -3.86 -0.35 0.03
C ASN A 78 -5.27 -0.56 0.62
N THR A 79 -6.30 0.00 -0.01
CA THR A 79 -7.72 -0.17 0.34
C THR A 79 -8.63 0.13 -0.86
N MET A 80 -9.70 -0.66 -1.02
CA MET A 80 -10.75 -0.40 -2.02
C MET A 80 -11.50 0.91 -1.76
N ASP A 81 -11.57 1.36 -0.50
CA ASP A 81 -12.29 2.58 -0.11
C ASP A 81 -11.77 3.83 -0.83
N TYR A 82 -10.46 3.87 -1.08
CA TYR A 82 -9.84 4.97 -1.80
C TYR A 82 -10.32 5.03 -3.25
N TYR A 83 -10.39 3.88 -3.93
CA TYR A 83 -10.85 3.81 -5.31
C TYR A 83 -12.36 4.09 -5.43
N ARG A 84 -13.15 3.65 -4.44
CA ARG A 84 -14.56 4.03 -4.33
C ARG A 84 -14.73 5.53 -4.13
N ASP A 85 -13.88 6.16 -3.31
CA ASP A 85 -13.88 7.61 -3.11
C ASP A 85 -13.58 8.39 -4.41
N LEU A 86 -12.62 7.93 -5.23
CA LEU A 86 -12.36 8.50 -6.56
C LEU A 86 -13.64 8.49 -7.43
N LEU A 87 -14.33 7.36 -7.49
CA LEU A 87 -15.59 7.24 -8.24
C LEU A 87 -16.70 8.14 -7.67
N ASN A 88 -16.83 8.23 -6.34
CA ASN A 88 -17.81 9.11 -5.69
C ASN A 88 -17.57 10.59 -6.00
N ARG A 89 -16.31 10.97 -6.26
CA ARG A 89 -15.92 12.30 -6.73
C ARG A 89 -16.11 12.50 -8.23
N ALA A 90 -16.63 11.49 -8.94
CA ALA A 90 -16.71 11.43 -10.39
C ALA A 90 -15.33 11.57 -11.08
N GLU A 91 -14.26 11.17 -10.40
CA GLU A 91 -12.91 11.08 -10.97
C GLU A 91 -12.76 9.76 -11.72
N GLN A 92 -11.88 9.76 -12.72
CA GLN A 92 -11.59 8.57 -13.51
C GLN A 92 -10.62 7.66 -12.75
N LEU A 93 -10.89 6.35 -12.77
CA LEU A 93 -9.92 5.35 -12.30
C LEU A 93 -8.68 5.33 -13.23
N PRO A 94 -7.48 5.04 -12.68
CA PRO A 94 -6.31 4.81 -13.53
C PRO A 94 -6.51 3.59 -14.43
N ASP A 95 -5.71 3.49 -15.48
CA ASP A 95 -5.79 2.38 -16.44
C ASP A 95 -5.50 1.04 -15.76
N ILE A 96 -4.51 1.02 -14.86
CA ILE A 96 -4.16 -0.15 -14.05
C ILE A 96 -4.21 0.23 -12.57
N ILE A 97 -4.95 -0.55 -11.78
CA ILE A 97 -5.07 -0.42 -10.33
C ILE A 97 -4.33 -1.59 -9.69
N THR A 98 -3.62 -1.34 -8.59
CA THR A 98 -3.15 -2.42 -7.70
C THR A 98 -3.56 -2.20 -6.25
N CYS A 99 -3.90 -3.29 -5.55
CA CYS A 99 -4.21 -3.27 -4.12
C CYS A 99 -3.91 -4.63 -3.47
N ARG A 100 -3.38 -4.66 -2.24
CA ARG A 100 -3.01 -5.91 -1.54
C ARG A 100 -4.05 -6.38 -0.54
N ARG A 101 -4.70 -5.48 0.19
CA ARG A 101 -5.87 -5.78 1.04
C ARG A 101 -7.08 -5.82 0.13
N PHE A 102 -7.58 -7.02 -0.12
CA PHE A 102 -8.56 -7.28 -1.16
C PHE A 102 -9.46 -8.46 -0.78
N SER A 103 -10.73 -8.27 -1.07
CA SER A 103 -11.74 -9.32 -1.24
C SER A 103 -12.65 -8.92 -2.40
N LEU A 104 -13.37 -9.88 -2.97
CA LEU A 104 -14.40 -9.55 -3.97
C LEU A 104 -15.49 -8.66 -3.36
N ASN A 105 -15.90 -8.92 -2.11
CA ASN A 105 -16.90 -8.11 -1.39
C ASN A 105 -16.50 -6.63 -1.32
N ASP A 106 -15.26 -6.34 -0.91
CA ASP A 106 -14.76 -4.95 -0.82
C ASP A 106 -14.67 -4.29 -2.21
N ALA A 107 -14.53 -5.09 -3.28
CA ALA A 107 -14.36 -4.62 -4.65
C ALA A 107 -15.67 -4.51 -5.45
N VAL A 108 -16.81 -5.02 -4.94
CA VAL A 108 -18.12 -4.96 -5.60
C VAL A 108 -18.45 -3.56 -6.14
N PRO A 109 -18.25 -2.45 -5.38
CA PRO A 109 -18.57 -1.10 -5.87
C PRO A 109 -17.75 -0.67 -7.10
N LEU A 110 -16.65 -1.36 -7.42
CA LEU A 110 -15.79 -1.07 -8.56
C LEU A 110 -16.15 -1.93 -9.79
N ALA A 111 -16.91 -3.01 -9.64
CA ALA A 111 -17.09 -4.03 -10.69
C ALA A 111 -17.57 -3.44 -12.03
N GLU A 112 -18.55 -2.53 -12.01
CA GLU A 112 -19.08 -1.89 -13.23
C GLU A 112 -18.05 -0.98 -13.93
N HIS A 113 -17.01 -0.55 -13.21
CA HIS A 113 -15.96 0.33 -13.69
C HIS A 113 -14.70 -0.40 -14.17
N LEU A 114 -14.66 -1.73 -14.06
CA LEU A 114 -13.50 -2.55 -14.39
C LEU A 114 -13.78 -3.47 -15.58
N MET A 115 -12.72 -3.76 -16.34
CA MET A 115 -12.75 -4.69 -17.46
C MET A 115 -12.78 -6.13 -16.95
N ASP A 116 -13.61 -6.98 -17.57
CA ASP A 116 -13.51 -8.43 -17.41
C ASP A 116 -12.28 -8.96 -18.16
N LEU A 117 -11.34 -9.54 -17.41
CA LEU A 117 -10.07 -10.09 -17.90
C LEU A 117 -10.15 -11.59 -18.15
N SER A 118 -11.29 -12.24 -17.90
CA SER A 118 -11.48 -13.70 -17.97
C SER A 118 -11.08 -14.33 -19.32
N THR A 119 -11.18 -13.55 -20.40
CA THR A 119 -10.87 -14.00 -21.78
C THR A 119 -9.48 -13.57 -22.28
N THR A 120 -8.68 -12.92 -21.44
CA THR A 120 -7.32 -12.47 -21.81
C THR A 120 -6.31 -13.62 -21.76
N GLU A 121 -5.24 -13.51 -22.55
CA GLU A 121 -4.15 -14.52 -22.54
C GLU A 121 -3.54 -14.65 -21.13
N VAL A 122 -3.35 -13.52 -20.44
CA VAL A 122 -2.81 -13.45 -19.08
C VAL A 122 -3.66 -14.29 -18.12
N ALA A 123 -4.99 -14.18 -18.12
CA ALA A 123 -5.86 -14.99 -17.28
C ALA A 123 -5.71 -16.50 -17.56
N GLY A 124 -5.45 -16.90 -18.81
CA GLY A 124 -5.21 -18.28 -19.20
C GLY A 124 -3.96 -18.93 -18.58
N THR A 125 -3.01 -18.13 -18.10
CA THR A 125 -1.74 -18.61 -17.53
C THR A 125 -1.85 -19.06 -16.06
N PHE A 126 -2.94 -18.75 -15.37
CA PHE A 126 -3.09 -19.09 -13.95
C PHE A 126 -3.47 -20.55 -13.70
N TYR A 127 -3.15 -21.04 -12.49
CA TYR A 127 -3.87 -22.18 -11.92
C TYR A 127 -5.30 -21.74 -11.56
N SER A 128 -6.29 -22.52 -11.97
CA SER A 128 -7.71 -22.21 -11.71
C SER A 128 -8.03 -22.09 -10.22
N SER A 129 -7.34 -22.82 -9.34
CA SER A 129 -7.53 -22.74 -7.88
C SER A 129 -7.33 -21.33 -7.32
N TYR A 130 -6.45 -20.54 -7.93
CA TYR A 130 -6.16 -19.17 -7.49
C TYR A 130 -7.02 -18.15 -8.22
N LEU A 131 -7.25 -18.37 -9.52
CA LEU A 131 -8.08 -17.48 -10.33
C LEU A 131 -9.55 -17.49 -9.88
N ASN A 132 -10.05 -18.66 -9.48
CA ASN A 132 -11.44 -18.83 -9.03
C ASN A 132 -11.73 -18.11 -7.71
N ASN A 133 -10.72 -17.82 -6.89
CA ASN A 133 -10.91 -16.97 -5.70
C ASN A 133 -11.30 -15.54 -6.06
N ASN A 134 -11.00 -15.11 -7.29
CA ASN A 134 -11.35 -13.80 -7.82
C ASN A 134 -12.48 -13.88 -8.87
N GLN A 135 -13.16 -15.03 -9.00
CA GLN A 135 -14.26 -15.18 -9.94
C GLN A 135 -15.54 -14.63 -9.32
N GLU A 136 -16.15 -13.67 -10.00
CA GLU A 136 -17.41 -13.07 -9.59
C GLU A 136 -18.62 -13.97 -9.94
N PRO A 137 -19.80 -13.75 -9.35
CA PRO A 137 -20.99 -14.57 -9.58
C PRO A 137 -21.43 -14.64 -11.06
N ASP A 138 -21.13 -13.61 -11.85
CA ASP A 138 -21.40 -13.55 -13.29
C ASP A 138 -20.36 -14.33 -14.13
N GLY A 139 -19.34 -14.88 -13.48
CA GLY A 139 -18.22 -15.62 -14.08
C GLY A 139 -17.06 -14.74 -14.50
N ALA A 140 -17.17 -13.41 -14.38
CA ALA A 140 -16.11 -12.48 -14.74
C ALA A 140 -14.92 -12.56 -13.78
N ILE A 141 -13.77 -12.15 -14.28
CA ILE A 141 -12.54 -12.02 -13.49
C ILE A 141 -12.02 -10.60 -13.73
N ARG A 142 -12.34 -9.68 -12.84
CA ARG A 142 -11.90 -8.28 -12.93
C ARG A 142 -10.58 -8.00 -12.21
N TRP A 143 -10.15 -8.95 -11.37
CA TRP A 143 -8.93 -8.86 -10.57
C TRP A 143 -8.04 -10.07 -10.77
N LEU A 144 -6.75 -9.83 -11.01
CA LEU A 144 -5.75 -10.88 -11.17
C LEU A 144 -4.74 -10.86 -10.02
N PRO A 145 -4.49 -12.00 -9.35
CA PRO A 145 -3.55 -12.05 -8.23
C PRO A 145 -2.11 -12.07 -8.75
N MET A 146 -1.27 -11.14 -8.28
CA MET A 146 0.15 -11.14 -8.59
C MET A 146 0.92 -12.26 -7.85
N CYS A 147 2.24 -12.33 -8.01
CA CYS A 147 3.12 -13.24 -7.28
C CYS A 147 2.80 -13.32 -5.79
N ALA A 148 3.01 -14.51 -5.25
CA ALA A 148 2.61 -14.91 -3.92
C ALA A 148 3.74 -14.64 -2.92
N GLU A 149 3.48 -13.81 -1.93
CA GLU A 149 4.33 -13.75 -0.75
C GLU A 149 3.94 -14.90 0.19
N VAL A 150 4.95 -15.53 0.82
CA VAL A 150 4.76 -16.70 1.68
C VAL A 150 4.66 -16.28 3.14
N ASP A 151 3.48 -16.56 3.68
CA ASP A 151 3.06 -16.70 5.07
C ASP A 151 3.77 -17.81 5.87
N GLY A 152 4.53 -17.56 6.94
CA GLY A 152 4.89 -18.68 7.80
C GLY A 152 5.66 -18.39 9.08
N THR A 153 6.34 -19.43 9.56
CA THR A 153 7.21 -19.37 10.73
C THR A 153 8.66 -19.50 10.28
N ALA A 154 9.48 -18.47 10.49
CA ALA A 154 10.91 -18.57 10.27
C ALA A 154 11.59 -19.20 11.49
N ALA A 155 12.22 -20.35 11.29
CA ALA A 155 13.02 -21.06 12.29
C ALA A 155 14.52 -20.76 12.11
N ASN A 156 15.21 -20.41 13.20
CA ASN A 156 16.66 -20.20 13.19
C ASN A 156 17.40 -21.55 13.12
N VAL A 157 17.73 -21.99 11.90
CA VAL A 157 18.29 -23.32 11.62
C VAL A 157 19.60 -23.56 12.37
N ASP A 158 20.44 -22.53 12.48
CA ASP A 158 21.71 -22.63 13.18
C ASP A 158 21.49 -22.82 14.69
N LEU A 159 20.46 -22.19 15.28
CA LEU A 159 20.11 -22.35 16.68
C LEU A 159 19.54 -23.75 16.97
N PHE A 160 18.70 -24.27 16.08
CA PHE A 160 18.24 -25.68 16.12
C PHE A 160 19.44 -26.64 16.12
N ALA A 161 20.39 -26.46 15.20
CA ALA A 161 21.60 -27.27 15.13
C ALA A 161 22.48 -27.14 16.39
N GLN A 162 22.66 -25.93 16.91
CA GLN A 162 23.45 -25.66 18.12
C GLN A 162 22.90 -26.40 19.35
N HIS A 163 21.58 -26.49 19.47
CA HIS A 163 20.93 -27.15 20.60
C HIS A 163 20.59 -28.63 20.36
N ASN A 164 20.98 -29.19 19.20
CA ASN A 164 20.63 -30.54 18.76
C ASN A 164 19.11 -30.80 18.76
N ILE A 165 18.33 -29.78 18.39
CA ILE A 165 16.88 -29.87 18.20
C ILE A 165 16.64 -30.03 16.69
N PRO A 166 15.92 -31.07 16.23
CA PRO A 166 15.61 -31.23 14.81
C PRO A 166 14.60 -30.18 14.35
N LEU A 167 14.70 -29.71 13.10
CA LEU A 167 13.63 -28.91 12.49
C LEU A 167 12.35 -29.75 12.41
N PRO A 168 11.19 -29.17 12.75
CA PRO A 168 9.94 -29.91 12.80
C PRO A 168 9.45 -30.27 11.39
N THR A 169 8.91 -31.48 11.28
CA THR A 169 8.29 -32.01 10.04
C THR A 169 6.79 -32.22 10.19
N ASN A 170 6.25 -32.04 11.40
CA ASN A 170 4.84 -32.14 11.73
C ASN A 170 4.51 -31.25 12.95
N TYR A 171 3.22 -31.09 13.23
CA TYR A 171 2.75 -30.20 14.29
C TYR A 171 3.23 -30.63 15.70
N ALA A 172 3.26 -31.94 15.99
CA ALA A 172 3.71 -32.41 17.29
C ALA A 172 5.21 -32.12 17.53
N GLU A 173 6.03 -32.27 16.48
CA GLU A 173 7.44 -31.88 16.52
C GLU A 173 7.61 -30.37 16.65
N PHE A 174 6.75 -29.56 16.04
CA PHE A 174 6.76 -28.09 16.20
C PHE A 174 6.54 -27.69 17.66
N VAL A 175 5.53 -28.25 18.33
CA VAL A 175 5.28 -28.00 19.76
C VAL A 175 6.43 -28.53 20.62
N ALA A 176 6.95 -29.73 20.32
CA ALA A 176 8.08 -30.29 21.04
C ALA A 176 9.37 -29.45 20.90
N ALA A 177 9.58 -28.80 19.75
CA ALA A 177 10.70 -27.88 19.55
C ALA A 177 10.56 -26.63 20.44
N ILE A 178 9.34 -26.07 20.57
CA ILE A 178 9.05 -24.96 21.48
C ILE A 178 9.43 -25.36 22.92
N ASP A 179 8.96 -26.52 23.39
CA ASP A 179 9.27 -27.03 24.73
C ASP A 179 10.78 -27.22 24.95
N ALA A 180 11.49 -27.74 23.94
CA ALA A 180 12.92 -27.99 24.01
C ALA A 180 13.73 -26.68 24.13
N PHE A 181 13.35 -25.62 23.41
CA PHE A 181 13.98 -24.31 23.53
C PHE A 181 13.67 -23.64 24.86
N GLU A 182 12.42 -23.68 25.32
CA GLU A 182 12.04 -23.08 26.60
C GLU A 182 12.78 -23.76 27.78
N ALA A 183 13.02 -25.07 27.70
CA ALA A 183 13.79 -25.82 28.70
C ALA A 183 15.26 -25.36 28.83
N VAL A 184 15.83 -24.74 27.78
CA VAL A 184 17.19 -24.17 27.79
C VAL A 184 17.20 -22.64 27.94
N GLY A 185 16.05 -22.03 28.23
CA GLY A 185 15.92 -20.59 28.46
C GLY A 185 15.84 -19.74 27.19
N ILE A 186 15.51 -20.33 26.05
CA ILE A 186 15.28 -19.63 24.78
C ILE A 186 13.77 -19.64 24.49
N LYS A 187 13.20 -18.50 24.08
CA LYS A 187 11.77 -18.45 23.71
C LYS A 187 11.55 -19.30 22.46
N GLY A 188 10.64 -20.27 22.53
CA GLY A 188 10.41 -21.20 21.42
C GLY A 188 9.79 -20.55 20.19
N TYR A 189 8.76 -19.72 20.39
CA TYR A 189 8.02 -19.05 19.31
C TYR A 189 7.53 -17.67 19.74
N GLN A 190 7.49 -16.71 18.81
CA GLN A 190 6.87 -15.40 19.02
C GLN A 190 6.20 -14.87 17.74
N ALA A 191 5.12 -14.10 17.90
CA ALA A 191 4.50 -13.35 16.81
C ALA A 191 4.08 -11.94 17.28
N ASP A 192 3.83 -11.06 16.32
CA ASP A 192 3.43 -9.66 16.47
C ASP A 192 1.90 -9.52 16.56
N TRP A 193 1.35 -10.11 17.62
CA TRP A 193 -0.08 -10.27 17.83
C TRP A 193 -0.89 -8.97 17.88
N ARG A 194 -0.23 -7.80 18.00
CA ARG A 194 -0.92 -6.51 17.96
C ARG A 194 -1.76 -6.33 16.69
N TYR A 195 -1.35 -6.92 15.57
CA TYR A 195 -1.93 -6.60 14.28
C TYR A 195 -3.00 -7.60 13.82
N ASP A 196 -4.01 -7.06 13.13
CA ASP A 196 -5.08 -7.80 12.47
C ASP A 196 -4.59 -8.93 11.55
N TYR A 197 -3.53 -8.68 10.78
CA TYR A 197 -3.00 -9.63 9.82
C TYR A 197 -2.44 -10.86 10.51
N THR A 198 -1.69 -10.71 11.61
CA THR A 198 -1.14 -11.85 12.37
C THR A 198 -2.26 -12.67 12.98
N CYS A 199 -3.29 -12.02 13.54
CA CYS A 199 -4.46 -12.73 14.08
C CYS A 199 -5.20 -13.52 12.99
N LEU A 200 -5.47 -12.89 11.84
CA LEU A 200 -6.17 -13.53 10.73
C LEU A 200 -5.36 -14.67 10.09
N GLU A 201 -4.08 -14.43 9.81
CA GLU A 201 -3.25 -15.34 9.05
C GLU A 201 -2.90 -16.58 9.86
N THR A 202 -2.68 -16.46 11.17
CA THR A 202 -2.50 -17.63 12.05
C THR A 202 -3.81 -18.39 12.26
N MET A 203 -4.95 -17.71 12.38
CA MET A 203 -6.28 -18.32 12.47
C MET A 203 -6.60 -19.14 11.22
N GLN A 204 -6.41 -18.57 10.02
CA GLN A 204 -6.59 -19.32 8.77
C GLN A 204 -5.52 -20.41 8.61
N GLY A 205 -4.26 -20.06 8.88
CA GLY A 205 -3.11 -20.93 8.70
C GLY A 205 -3.22 -22.24 9.47
N CYS A 206 -3.61 -22.20 10.75
CA CYS A 206 -3.75 -23.39 11.57
C CYS A 206 -4.90 -24.33 11.13
N ALA A 207 -5.78 -23.88 10.22
CA ALA A 207 -6.96 -24.61 9.80
C ALA A 207 -7.11 -24.72 8.27
N ILE A 208 -6.01 -24.53 7.50
CA ILE A 208 -6.05 -24.57 6.03
C ILE A 208 -6.75 -25.84 5.48
N PRO A 209 -6.50 -27.06 5.99
CA PRO A 209 -7.20 -28.25 5.47
C PRO A 209 -8.73 -28.17 5.58
N GLU A 210 -9.27 -27.52 6.61
CA GLU A 210 -10.72 -27.31 6.76
C GLU A 210 -11.22 -26.25 5.79
N LEU A 211 -10.46 -25.17 5.58
CA LEU A 211 -10.78 -24.10 4.64
C LEU A 211 -10.70 -24.57 3.17
N MET A 212 -9.83 -25.53 2.89
CA MET A 212 -9.66 -26.16 1.57
C MET A 212 -10.57 -27.37 1.34
N SER A 213 -11.41 -27.72 2.32
CA SER A 213 -12.46 -28.73 2.14
C SER A 213 -13.53 -28.26 1.14
N LEU A 214 -14.41 -29.17 0.73
CA LEU A 214 -15.55 -28.80 -0.13
C LEU A 214 -16.44 -27.77 0.58
N GLU A 215 -16.71 -27.99 1.88
CA GLU A 215 -17.50 -27.09 2.72
C GLU A 215 -16.81 -25.73 2.86
N GLY A 216 -15.50 -25.71 3.12
CA GLY A 216 -14.73 -24.47 3.29
C GLY A 216 -14.67 -23.63 2.01
N THR A 217 -14.38 -24.27 0.87
CA THR A 217 -14.34 -23.59 -0.43
C THR A 217 -15.73 -23.12 -0.88
N THR A 218 -16.78 -23.88 -0.57
CA THR A 218 -18.17 -23.46 -0.82
C THR A 218 -18.56 -22.27 0.06
N TRP A 219 -18.21 -22.29 1.34
CA TRP A 219 -18.45 -21.17 2.25
C TRP A 219 -17.75 -19.91 1.75
N ARG A 220 -16.45 -20.01 1.41
CA ARG A 220 -15.68 -18.87 0.88
C ARG A 220 -16.33 -18.28 -0.36
N MET A 221 -16.75 -19.13 -1.31
CA MET A 221 -17.43 -18.68 -2.53
C MET A 221 -18.72 -17.92 -2.21
N ASN A 222 -19.52 -18.41 -1.27
CA ASN A 222 -20.76 -17.72 -0.86
C ASN A 222 -20.45 -16.39 -0.17
N TYR A 223 -19.45 -16.37 0.71
CA TYR A 223 -18.99 -15.16 1.39
C TYR A 223 -18.49 -14.11 0.40
N GLU A 224 -17.57 -14.46 -0.51
CA GLU A 224 -17.02 -13.54 -1.52
C GLU A 224 -18.00 -13.19 -2.66
N SER A 225 -19.20 -13.77 -2.66
CA SER A 225 -20.30 -13.52 -3.60
C SER A 225 -21.49 -12.83 -2.95
N GLU A 226 -21.30 -12.24 -1.76
CA GLU A 226 -22.36 -11.54 -1.05
C GLU A 226 -22.93 -10.38 -1.86
N THR A 227 -24.18 -10.05 -1.58
CA THR A 227 -24.88 -8.92 -2.18
C THR A 227 -25.38 -8.02 -1.06
N GLU A 228 -25.72 -6.77 -1.38
CA GLU A 228 -26.26 -5.82 -0.38
C GLU A 228 -27.50 -6.36 0.37
N ASP A 229 -28.22 -7.33 -0.20
CA ASP A 229 -29.43 -7.93 0.35
C ASP A 229 -29.19 -9.23 1.16
N GLY A 230 -27.94 -9.72 1.27
CA GLY A 230 -27.64 -10.97 1.99
C GLY A 230 -26.20 -11.08 2.46
N SER A 231 -26.02 -11.11 3.79
CA SER A 231 -24.75 -11.39 4.46
C SER A 231 -24.57 -12.90 4.71
N THR A 232 -23.40 -13.43 4.42
CA THR A 232 -22.99 -14.81 4.69
C THR A 232 -22.24 -14.83 6.03
N GLY A 233 -22.90 -15.37 7.05
CA GLY A 233 -22.25 -15.68 8.32
C GLY A 233 -21.25 -16.82 8.20
N LEU A 234 -20.56 -17.11 9.29
CA LEU A 234 -19.74 -18.31 9.41
C LEU A 234 -20.64 -19.56 9.37
N ASP A 235 -20.28 -20.58 8.60
CA ASP A 235 -21.00 -21.86 8.63
C ASP A 235 -20.76 -22.64 9.95
N ASP A 236 -21.57 -23.66 10.22
CA ASP A 236 -21.53 -24.46 11.45
C ASP A 236 -20.70 -25.76 11.33
N VAL A 237 -19.94 -25.92 10.24
CA VAL A 237 -19.15 -27.12 9.93
C VAL A 237 -17.65 -26.85 9.97
N VAL A 238 -17.19 -25.82 9.28
CA VAL A 238 -15.78 -25.47 9.07
C VAL A 238 -15.30 -24.56 10.20
N TRP A 239 -16.00 -23.44 10.41
CA TRP A 239 -15.55 -22.39 11.31
C TRP A 239 -15.46 -22.77 12.78
N PRO A 240 -16.34 -23.62 13.36
CA PRO A 240 -16.12 -24.13 14.71
C PRO A 240 -14.77 -24.82 14.86
N LYS A 241 -14.36 -25.63 13.87
CA LYS A 241 -13.05 -26.30 13.88
C LYS A 241 -11.90 -25.33 13.69
N VAL A 242 -12.08 -24.27 12.90
CA VAL A 242 -11.09 -23.19 12.73
C VAL A 242 -10.78 -22.57 14.10
N PHE A 243 -11.80 -22.20 14.88
CA PHE A 243 -11.60 -21.64 16.22
C PHE A 243 -11.02 -22.64 17.22
N GLU A 244 -11.41 -23.92 17.16
CA GLU A 244 -10.80 -24.97 17.99
C GLU A 244 -9.30 -25.13 17.70
N LYS A 245 -8.91 -25.18 16.42
CA LYS A 245 -7.50 -25.27 15.99
C LYS A 245 -6.74 -24.00 16.35
N TYR A 246 -7.35 -22.82 16.23
CA TYR A 246 -6.71 -21.56 16.61
C TYR A 246 -6.50 -21.45 18.12
N GLU A 247 -7.49 -21.83 18.93
CA GLU A 247 -7.36 -21.89 20.39
C GLU A 247 -6.24 -22.86 20.82
N GLN A 248 -6.16 -24.03 20.18
CA GLN A 248 -5.08 -24.98 20.40
C GLN A 248 -3.72 -24.39 20.02
N PHE A 249 -3.63 -23.71 18.87
CA PHE A 249 -2.41 -23.05 18.42
C PHE A 249 -1.92 -21.98 19.41
N LEU A 250 -2.80 -21.10 19.88
CA LEU A 250 -2.46 -20.06 20.87
C LEU A 250 -1.90 -20.67 22.17
N LYS A 251 -2.51 -21.77 22.64
CA LYS A 251 -2.02 -22.52 23.81
C LYS A 251 -0.65 -23.15 23.56
N ASP A 252 -0.48 -23.79 22.40
CA ASP A 252 0.71 -24.53 22.03
C ASP A 252 1.93 -23.64 21.81
N VAL A 253 1.72 -22.42 21.31
CA VAL A 253 2.79 -21.42 21.16
C VAL A 253 2.96 -20.51 22.39
N ARG A 254 2.32 -20.87 23.51
CA ARG A 254 2.49 -20.25 24.84
C ARG A 254 2.10 -18.76 24.88
N VAL A 255 1.10 -18.35 24.10
CA VAL A 255 0.62 -16.97 24.10
C VAL A 255 0.14 -16.59 25.50
N GLN A 256 0.56 -15.41 25.96
CA GLN A 256 0.13 -14.80 27.21
C GLN A 256 -0.81 -13.61 26.92
N PRO A 257 -1.69 -13.23 27.86
CA PRO A 257 -2.60 -12.10 27.67
C PRO A 257 -1.93 -10.77 27.24
N ASP A 258 -0.74 -10.48 27.76
CA ASP A 258 -0.01 -9.26 27.41
C ASP A 258 0.64 -9.31 26.03
N ASP A 259 0.75 -10.50 25.42
CA ASP A 259 1.31 -10.67 24.08
C ASP A 259 0.44 -10.00 23.00
N ALA A 260 -0.85 -9.80 23.25
CA ALA A 260 -1.79 -9.12 22.35
C ALA A 260 -1.37 -7.67 21.99
N ARG A 261 -0.38 -7.10 22.69
CA ARG A 261 0.19 -5.78 22.40
C ARG A 261 1.55 -5.82 21.71
N LEU A 262 2.09 -7.00 21.43
CA LEU A 262 3.42 -7.13 20.84
C LEU A 262 3.41 -6.74 19.36
N GLU A 263 4.33 -5.85 19.03
CA GLU A 263 4.56 -5.34 17.68
C GLU A 263 5.76 -6.05 17.03
N LEU A 264 5.90 -5.91 15.71
CA LEU A 264 6.93 -6.61 14.93
C LEU A 264 8.35 -6.27 15.37
N ASN A 265 8.69 -4.99 15.51
CA ASN A 265 10.05 -4.59 15.86
C ASN A 265 10.48 -5.13 17.25
N PRO A 266 9.66 -5.00 18.32
CA PRO A 266 9.96 -5.60 19.63
C PRO A 266 10.18 -7.12 19.61
N ILE A 267 9.51 -7.88 18.75
CA ILE A 267 9.70 -9.34 18.70
C ILE A 267 10.88 -9.74 17.82
N ALA A 268 11.27 -8.89 16.87
CA ALA A 268 12.33 -9.18 15.91
C ALA A 268 13.72 -9.09 16.54
N GLU A 269 13.97 -8.11 17.41
CA GLU A 269 15.27 -7.93 18.08
C GLU A 269 15.70 -9.17 18.88
N PRO A 270 14.87 -9.78 19.75
CA PRO A 270 15.21 -11.04 20.42
C PRO A 270 15.48 -12.21 19.46
N PHE A 271 14.83 -12.25 18.29
CA PHE A 271 15.11 -13.26 17.27
C PHE A 271 16.50 -13.05 16.64
N TYR A 272 16.86 -11.81 16.32
CA TYR A 272 18.19 -11.45 15.80
C TYR A 272 19.30 -11.75 16.81
N GLU A 273 19.03 -11.53 18.09
CA GLU A 273 19.92 -11.87 19.21
C GLU A 273 19.94 -13.36 19.58
N ARG A 274 19.20 -14.20 18.83
CA ARG A 274 19.08 -15.66 19.05
C ARG A 274 18.51 -16.03 20.42
N GLN A 275 17.69 -15.15 21.00
CA GLN A 275 16.94 -15.38 22.25
C GLN A 275 15.53 -15.93 21.99
N THR A 276 15.07 -15.84 20.74
CA THR A 276 13.86 -16.48 20.22
C THR A 276 14.23 -17.43 19.09
N ALA A 277 13.73 -18.66 19.12
CA ALA A 277 14.09 -19.70 18.14
C ALA A 277 13.29 -19.62 16.85
N MET A 278 12.02 -19.22 16.95
CA MET A 278 11.11 -19.13 15.82
C MET A 278 10.25 -17.87 15.92
N ILE A 279 10.01 -17.20 14.79
CA ILE A 279 9.06 -16.09 14.71
C ILE A 279 8.11 -16.25 13.54
N ARG A 280 6.88 -15.76 13.70
CA ARG A 280 5.98 -15.56 12.56
C ARG A 280 6.51 -14.42 11.68
N THR A 281 6.71 -14.67 10.40
CA THR A 281 7.20 -13.67 9.43
C THR A 281 7.04 -14.17 7.98
N THR A 282 7.46 -13.38 7.01
CA THR A 282 7.41 -13.76 5.59
C THR A 282 8.71 -14.40 5.11
N ALA A 283 8.64 -15.21 4.05
CA ALA A 283 9.84 -15.79 3.42
C ALA A 283 10.84 -14.72 2.96
N GLY A 284 10.35 -13.56 2.47
CA GLY A 284 11.21 -12.45 2.08
C GLY A 284 12.06 -11.90 3.23
N ILE A 285 11.50 -11.85 4.46
CA ILE A 285 12.25 -11.47 5.65
C ILE A 285 13.20 -12.59 6.06
N ALA A 286 12.79 -13.86 6.01
CA ALA A 286 13.64 -14.99 6.32
C ALA A 286 14.92 -15.02 5.44
N ASP A 287 14.80 -14.75 4.15
CA ASP A 287 15.94 -14.84 3.23
C ASP A 287 17.07 -13.84 3.49
N VAL A 288 16.75 -12.68 4.07
CA VAL A 288 17.78 -11.65 4.35
C VAL A 288 18.46 -11.86 5.71
N MET A 289 18.06 -12.87 6.50
CA MET A 289 18.59 -13.08 7.86
C MET A 289 20.08 -13.38 7.89
N PHE A 290 20.59 -14.15 6.91
CA PHE A 290 22.02 -14.47 6.87
C PHE A 290 22.86 -13.21 6.60
N ASP A 291 22.46 -12.42 5.61
CA ASP A 291 23.19 -11.21 5.22
C ASP A 291 23.14 -10.13 6.31
N LEU A 292 22.02 -10.00 7.02
CA LEU A 292 21.84 -8.97 8.05
C LEU A 292 22.33 -9.41 9.43
N HIS A 293 22.19 -10.68 9.79
CA HIS A 293 22.37 -11.17 11.17
C HIS A 293 23.25 -12.43 11.30
N GLY A 294 23.74 -12.98 10.19
CA GLY A 294 24.74 -14.06 10.19
C GLY A 294 24.22 -15.42 10.66
N PHE A 295 22.93 -15.71 10.48
CA PHE A 295 22.37 -17.05 10.67
C PHE A 295 21.37 -17.43 9.58
N ASN A 296 21.26 -18.73 9.33
CA ASN A 296 20.29 -19.26 8.37
C ASN A 296 18.90 -19.42 9.00
N THR A 297 17.87 -19.15 8.22
CA THR A 297 16.49 -19.43 8.59
C THR A 297 15.79 -20.30 7.57
N SER A 298 14.81 -21.07 8.03
CA SER A 298 13.91 -21.84 7.17
C SER A 298 12.45 -21.52 7.50
N ILE A 299 11.62 -21.41 6.46
CA ILE A 299 10.18 -21.29 6.61
C ILE A 299 9.60 -22.66 6.89
N LEU A 300 8.85 -22.76 7.98
CA LEU A 300 8.02 -23.90 8.32
C LEU A 300 6.61 -23.70 7.73
N PRO A 301 5.97 -24.77 7.23
CA PRO A 301 4.60 -24.69 6.77
C PRO A 301 3.64 -24.61 7.96
N TYR A 302 2.37 -24.30 7.67
CA TYR A 302 1.31 -24.64 8.60
C TYR A 302 1.08 -26.15 8.52
N PHE A 303 1.48 -26.86 9.57
CA PHE A 303 1.43 -28.31 9.62
C PHE A 303 -0.01 -28.83 9.68
N GLY A 304 -0.34 -29.75 8.78
CA GLY A 304 -1.58 -30.51 8.84
C GLY A 304 -1.51 -31.69 9.81
N GLU A 305 -2.60 -32.45 9.86
CA GLU A 305 -2.66 -33.70 10.64
C GLU A 305 -1.78 -34.80 10.04
N THR A 306 -1.54 -34.73 8.73
CA THR A 306 -0.56 -35.55 8.01
C THR A 306 0.43 -34.68 7.25
N ALA A 307 1.60 -35.24 6.90
CA ALA A 307 2.59 -34.53 6.09
C ALA A 307 2.00 -34.05 4.74
N ASN A 308 1.07 -34.82 4.17
CA ASN A 308 0.39 -34.46 2.92
C ASN A 308 -0.63 -33.32 3.09
N ASP A 309 -1.02 -32.99 4.31
CA ASP A 309 -1.99 -31.94 4.61
C ASP A 309 -1.32 -30.66 5.14
N SER A 310 -0.01 -30.52 4.96
CA SER A 310 0.71 -29.28 5.29
C SER A 310 0.66 -28.30 4.12
N TRP A 311 0.52 -27.02 4.44
CA TRP A 311 0.29 -25.96 3.47
C TRP A 311 1.16 -24.75 3.75
N LEU A 312 1.45 -23.99 2.69
CA LEU A 312 1.92 -22.62 2.84
C LEU A 312 0.73 -21.68 2.76
N LEU A 313 0.58 -20.82 3.76
CA LEU A 313 -0.29 -19.66 3.60
C LEU A 313 0.41 -18.68 2.67
N THR A 314 -0.31 -18.16 1.71
CA THR A 314 0.21 -17.16 0.78
C THR A 314 -0.79 -16.03 0.63
N TYR A 315 -0.29 -14.90 0.16
CA TYR A 315 -1.16 -13.83 -0.31
C TYR A 315 -0.51 -13.13 -1.50
N PRO A 316 -1.32 -12.59 -2.43
CA PRO A 316 -0.77 -11.85 -3.55
C PRO A 316 -0.02 -10.62 -3.03
N MET A 317 1.17 -10.33 -3.59
CA MET A 317 1.87 -9.06 -3.36
C MET A 317 0.93 -7.88 -3.60
N CYS A 318 0.11 -7.99 -4.64
CA CYS A 318 -1.11 -7.23 -4.84
C CYS A 318 -2.05 -7.96 -5.80
N GLN A 319 -3.27 -7.48 -5.91
CA GLN A 319 -4.24 -7.75 -6.95
C GLN A 319 -4.17 -6.63 -7.97
N ALA A 320 -4.29 -6.93 -9.26
CA ALA A 320 -4.34 -5.93 -10.32
C ALA A 320 -5.68 -5.96 -11.06
N ALA A 321 -6.20 -4.78 -11.38
CA ALA A 321 -7.39 -4.61 -12.22
C ALA A 321 -7.16 -3.56 -13.30
N VAL A 322 -8.00 -3.59 -14.33
CA VAL A 322 -7.96 -2.67 -15.47
C VAL A 322 -9.26 -1.89 -15.53
N SER A 323 -9.17 -0.56 -15.65
CA SER A 323 -10.36 0.28 -15.83
C SER A 323 -11.09 -0.04 -17.14
N ASN A 324 -12.43 -0.06 -17.13
CA ASN A 324 -13.24 -0.29 -18.32
C ASN A 324 -13.05 0.80 -19.40
N THR A 325 -12.52 1.98 -19.02
CA THR A 325 -12.25 3.06 -19.97
C THR A 325 -11.13 2.69 -20.95
N VAL A 326 -10.22 1.79 -20.54
CA VAL A 326 -9.16 1.25 -21.40
C VAL A 326 -9.76 0.53 -22.61
N ALA A 327 -10.86 -0.21 -22.43
CA ALA A 327 -11.50 -0.97 -23.50
C ALA A 327 -12.18 -0.09 -24.56
N GLN A 328 -12.31 1.22 -24.32
CA GLN A 328 -12.93 2.16 -25.26
C GLN A 328 -11.98 2.63 -26.37
N ASP A 329 -10.68 2.36 -26.24
CA ASP A 329 -9.65 2.67 -27.23
C ASP A 329 -8.83 1.41 -27.53
N GLU A 330 -8.91 0.91 -28.77
CA GLU A 330 -8.25 -0.34 -29.19
C GLU A 330 -6.73 -0.29 -29.05
N ALA A 331 -6.09 0.86 -29.34
CA ALA A 331 -4.65 1.00 -29.24
C ALA A 331 -4.21 1.05 -27.77
N LYS A 332 -5.00 1.74 -26.94
CA LYS A 332 -4.81 1.80 -25.49
C LYS A 332 -4.99 0.42 -24.85
N LEU A 333 -6.03 -0.32 -25.22
CA LEU A 333 -6.29 -1.68 -24.78
C LEU A 333 -5.12 -2.61 -25.12
N ALA A 334 -4.68 -2.62 -26.39
CA ALA A 334 -3.55 -3.43 -26.81
C ALA A 334 -2.26 -3.10 -26.01
N ALA A 335 -2.01 -1.82 -25.74
CA ALA A 335 -0.87 -1.38 -24.94
C ALA A 335 -0.96 -1.84 -23.48
N VAL A 336 -2.12 -1.70 -22.84
CA VAL A 336 -2.33 -2.13 -21.45
C VAL A 336 -2.23 -3.65 -21.31
N LEU A 337 -2.79 -4.43 -22.23
CA LEU A 337 -2.66 -5.89 -22.21
C LEU A 337 -1.20 -6.35 -22.36
N LYS A 338 -0.43 -5.72 -23.25
CA LYS A 338 1.02 -5.96 -23.40
C LYS A 338 1.79 -5.66 -22.11
N VAL A 339 1.41 -4.59 -21.39
CA VAL A 339 1.98 -4.25 -20.09
C VAL A 339 1.62 -5.31 -19.04
N LEU A 340 0.37 -5.78 -18.99
CA LEU A 340 -0.04 -6.85 -18.07
C LEU A 340 0.72 -8.16 -18.34
N GLU A 341 0.83 -8.59 -19.59
CA GLU A 341 1.62 -9.78 -19.97
C GLU A 341 3.07 -9.68 -19.46
N ALA A 342 3.69 -8.51 -19.60
CA ALA A 342 5.02 -8.29 -19.08
C ALA A 342 5.06 -8.34 -17.54
N VAL A 343 4.14 -7.67 -16.86
CA VAL A 343 4.06 -7.66 -15.39
C VAL A 343 3.86 -9.06 -14.82
N TYR A 344 3.05 -9.90 -15.46
CA TYR A 344 2.79 -11.28 -15.05
C TYR A 344 3.84 -12.31 -15.51
N SER A 345 4.83 -11.90 -16.32
CA SER A 345 5.98 -12.74 -16.66
C SER A 345 6.92 -12.96 -15.48
N ALA A 346 7.85 -13.93 -15.58
CA ALA A 346 8.85 -14.19 -14.54
C ALA A 346 9.69 -12.94 -14.20
N ASP A 347 10.10 -12.17 -15.22
CA ASP A 347 10.84 -10.92 -15.03
C ASP A 347 10.00 -9.87 -14.30
N GLY A 348 8.75 -9.68 -14.72
CA GLY A 348 7.84 -8.71 -14.13
C GLY A 348 7.54 -9.01 -12.66
N GLN A 349 7.25 -10.28 -12.34
CA GLN A 349 7.04 -10.74 -10.97
C GLN A 349 8.31 -10.57 -10.12
N ASN A 350 9.50 -10.83 -10.66
CA ASN A 350 10.77 -10.60 -9.98
C ASN A 350 11.00 -9.11 -9.66
N LYS A 351 10.71 -8.22 -10.62
CA LYS A 351 10.79 -6.76 -10.40
C LYS A 351 9.79 -6.29 -9.36
N MET A 352 8.58 -6.86 -9.35
CA MET A 352 7.57 -6.50 -8.36
C MET A 352 7.90 -6.99 -6.95
N ALA A 353 8.57 -8.14 -6.83
CA ALA A 353 8.99 -8.69 -5.54
C ALA A 353 10.13 -7.90 -4.88
N VAL A 354 10.81 -7.01 -5.61
CA VAL A 354 11.93 -6.18 -5.11
C VAL A 354 13.02 -7.02 -4.42
N GLY A 355 13.23 -8.24 -4.90
CA GLY A 355 14.21 -9.19 -4.34
C GLY A 355 13.69 -10.09 -3.22
N ALA A 356 12.43 -9.95 -2.79
CA ALA A 356 11.80 -10.91 -1.89
C ALA A 356 11.60 -12.27 -2.58
N ALA A 357 11.72 -13.37 -1.84
CA ALA A 357 11.26 -14.65 -2.34
C ALA A 357 9.74 -14.69 -2.40
N VAL A 358 9.26 -14.90 -3.61
CA VAL A 358 7.85 -15.05 -3.92
C VAL A 358 7.64 -16.33 -4.73
N LEU A 359 6.44 -16.89 -4.62
CA LEU A 359 5.98 -17.96 -5.50
C LEU A 359 5.08 -17.36 -6.60
N SER A 360 4.65 -18.17 -7.55
CA SER A 360 3.80 -17.73 -8.65
C SER A 360 2.48 -18.48 -8.66
N TYR A 361 1.37 -17.75 -8.82
CA TYR A 361 0.06 -18.34 -9.14
C TYR A 361 -0.12 -18.60 -10.64
N ASN A 362 0.82 -18.12 -11.46
CA ASN A 362 0.92 -18.39 -12.89
C ASN A 362 1.72 -19.69 -13.09
N LYS A 363 1.10 -20.69 -13.73
CA LYS A 363 1.66 -22.04 -13.94
C LYS A 363 2.76 -22.10 -15.00
N GLU A 364 2.94 -21.02 -15.74
CA GLU A 364 3.98 -20.88 -16.77
C GLU A 364 5.24 -20.18 -16.21
N VAL A 365 5.17 -19.66 -14.99
CA VAL A 365 6.26 -18.93 -14.34
C VAL A 365 6.88 -19.79 -13.25
N ASN A 366 8.16 -20.11 -13.44
CA ASN A 366 8.99 -20.73 -12.41
C ASN A 366 9.83 -19.64 -11.75
N ILE A 367 9.51 -19.28 -10.51
CA ILE A 367 10.35 -18.41 -9.68
C ILE A 367 11.34 -19.28 -8.93
N THR A 368 12.61 -18.88 -8.91
CA THR A 368 13.65 -19.59 -8.17
C THR A 368 13.33 -19.57 -6.68
N SER A 369 13.15 -20.75 -6.09
CA SER A 369 12.98 -20.92 -4.65
C SER A 369 14.27 -20.51 -3.93
N SER A 370 14.13 -19.80 -2.81
CA SER A 370 15.23 -19.34 -1.98
C SER A 370 15.64 -20.38 -0.93
N ALA A 371 16.79 -20.16 -0.28
CA ALA A 371 17.31 -21.06 0.74
C ALA A 371 16.32 -21.28 1.90
N SER A 372 15.56 -20.24 2.30
CA SER A 372 14.58 -20.38 3.39
C SER A 372 13.42 -21.30 3.04
N LEU A 373 13.13 -21.50 1.74
CA LEU A 373 12.01 -22.31 1.25
C LEU A 373 12.40 -23.76 0.90
N GLU A 374 13.67 -24.15 1.03
CA GLU A 374 14.13 -25.50 0.70
C GLU A 374 13.42 -26.60 1.52
N HIS A 375 13.11 -26.33 2.78
CA HIS A 375 12.41 -27.26 3.69
C HIS A 375 10.96 -27.53 3.28
N VAL A 376 10.36 -26.65 2.47
CA VAL A 376 8.97 -26.73 2.00
C VAL A 376 8.87 -26.90 0.48
N ALA A 377 9.96 -27.32 -0.16
CA ALA A 377 10.03 -27.48 -1.61
C ALA A 377 9.05 -28.52 -2.16
N ASP A 378 8.74 -29.56 -1.38
CA ASP A 378 7.75 -30.58 -1.72
C ASP A 378 6.31 -30.03 -1.67
N ILE A 379 5.98 -29.21 -0.67
CA ILE A 379 4.70 -28.50 -0.54
C ILE A 379 4.51 -27.54 -1.72
N ILE A 380 5.56 -26.79 -2.09
CA ILE A 380 5.55 -25.91 -3.26
C ILE A 380 5.33 -26.71 -4.55
N SER A 381 6.06 -27.82 -4.71
CA SER A 381 5.95 -28.69 -5.90
C SER A 381 4.57 -29.35 -6.02
N ALA A 382 3.91 -29.62 -4.90
CA ALA A 382 2.53 -30.12 -4.83
C ALA A 382 1.48 -29.01 -5.06
N ASN A 383 1.89 -27.75 -5.18
CA ASN A 383 1.01 -26.58 -5.28
C ASN A 383 0.04 -26.48 -4.08
N HIS A 384 0.49 -26.88 -2.89
CA HIS A 384 -0.25 -26.76 -1.62
C HIS A 384 -0.07 -25.35 -1.05
N LEU A 385 -0.53 -24.35 -1.81
CA LEU A 385 -0.53 -22.96 -1.40
C LEU A 385 -1.97 -22.52 -1.13
N TYR A 386 -2.18 -21.89 0.01
CA TYR A 386 -3.46 -21.33 0.42
C TYR A 386 -3.44 -19.82 0.29
N MET A 387 -4.16 -19.27 -0.70
CA MET A 387 -4.32 -17.83 -0.82
C MET A 387 -5.31 -17.33 0.24
N ARG A 388 -4.82 -16.56 1.22
CA ARG A 388 -5.64 -16.06 2.34
C ARG A 388 -6.89 -15.30 1.86
N LEU A 389 -7.98 -15.43 2.61
CA LEU A 389 -9.11 -14.50 2.53
C LEU A 389 -8.72 -13.20 3.27
N ALA A 390 -9.02 -12.04 2.68
CA ALA A 390 -8.45 -10.76 3.10
C ALA A 390 -9.44 -9.58 3.00
N SER A 391 -10.71 -9.78 3.34
CA SER A 391 -11.67 -8.67 3.44
C SER A 391 -11.36 -7.77 4.63
N THR A 392 -11.69 -6.49 4.49
CA THR A 392 -11.43 -5.46 5.51
C THR A 392 -12.10 -5.81 6.85
N GLU A 393 -13.31 -6.35 6.80
CA GLU A 393 -14.01 -6.77 8.01
C GLU A 393 -13.41 -8.00 8.67
N ILE A 394 -12.98 -9.02 7.90
CA ILE A 394 -12.41 -10.25 8.45
C ILE A 394 -11.09 -9.96 9.17
N PHE A 395 -10.26 -9.06 8.65
CA PHE A 395 -9.07 -8.57 9.38
C PHE A 395 -9.46 -7.99 10.74
N ARG A 396 -10.37 -7.01 10.73
CA ARG A 396 -10.76 -6.29 11.94
C ARG A 396 -11.38 -7.22 12.99
N ILE A 397 -12.28 -8.11 12.57
CA ILE A 397 -12.96 -9.04 13.49
C ILE A 397 -11.94 -10.05 14.04
N SER A 398 -10.98 -10.49 13.21
CA SER A 398 -9.90 -11.38 13.66
C SER A 398 -9.00 -10.73 14.72
N GLU A 399 -8.69 -9.43 14.60
CA GLU A 399 -7.98 -8.69 15.66
C GLU A 399 -8.77 -8.72 16.98
N ASP A 400 -10.03 -8.28 16.95
CA ASP A 400 -10.88 -8.19 18.15
C ASP A 400 -11.07 -9.56 18.82
N VAL A 401 -11.50 -10.56 18.05
CA VAL A 401 -11.77 -11.91 18.55
C VAL A 401 -10.48 -12.60 18.95
N GLY A 402 -9.41 -12.47 18.16
CA GLY A 402 -8.09 -13.03 18.47
C GLY A 402 -7.53 -12.49 19.78
N HIS A 403 -7.57 -11.17 20.01
CA HIS A 403 -7.13 -10.58 21.27
C HIS A 403 -7.95 -11.05 22.47
N LYS A 404 -9.26 -11.22 22.31
CA LYS A 404 -10.13 -11.77 23.36
C LYS A 404 -9.87 -13.24 23.65
N MET A 405 -9.45 -14.03 22.65
CA MET A 405 -8.97 -15.39 22.87
C MET A 405 -7.63 -15.39 23.63
N MET A 406 -6.68 -14.53 23.26
CA MET A 406 -5.36 -14.43 23.92
C MET A 406 -5.46 -13.99 25.39
N THR A 407 -6.40 -13.10 25.69
CA THR A 407 -6.66 -12.63 27.07
C THR A 407 -7.50 -13.62 27.89
N GLY A 408 -8.01 -14.69 27.27
CA GLY A 408 -8.87 -15.68 27.90
C GLY A 408 -10.32 -15.22 28.13
N GLU A 409 -10.72 -14.10 27.52
CA GLU A 409 -12.12 -13.64 27.51
C GLU A 409 -13.00 -14.59 26.69
N TYR A 410 -12.48 -15.08 25.55
CA TYR A 410 -13.17 -16.02 24.67
C TYR A 410 -12.47 -17.38 24.62
N ASP A 411 -13.24 -18.45 24.77
CA ASP A 411 -12.88 -19.77 24.28
C ASP A 411 -13.25 -19.90 22.79
N ALA A 412 -12.93 -21.03 22.16
CA ALA A 412 -13.21 -21.28 20.75
C ALA A 412 -14.69 -21.05 20.36
N LYS A 413 -15.63 -21.42 21.23
CA LYS A 413 -17.07 -21.29 20.93
C LYS A 413 -17.52 -19.84 21.07
N ALA A 414 -17.13 -19.14 22.13
CA ALA A 414 -17.42 -17.73 22.30
C ALA A 414 -16.79 -16.89 21.17
N ALA A 415 -15.60 -17.26 20.72
CA ALA A 415 -14.93 -16.64 19.58
C ALA A 415 -15.73 -16.82 18.28
N TYR A 416 -16.19 -18.05 17.98
CA TYR A 416 -17.07 -18.33 16.85
C TYR A 416 -18.35 -17.48 16.89
N ASP A 417 -19.06 -17.52 18.02
CA ASP A 417 -20.34 -16.81 18.19
C ASP A 417 -20.15 -15.30 18.00
N ALA A 418 -19.09 -14.72 18.60
CA ALA A 418 -18.78 -13.30 18.50
C ALA A 418 -18.29 -12.88 17.11
N PHE A 419 -17.50 -13.73 16.44
CA PHE A 419 -17.04 -13.45 15.07
C PHE A 419 -18.24 -13.44 14.13
N ASN A 420 -19.08 -14.49 14.19
CA ASN A 420 -20.26 -14.60 13.35
C ASN A 420 -21.24 -13.45 13.60
N GLU A 421 -21.50 -13.09 14.86
CA GLU A 421 -22.34 -11.94 15.21
C GLU A 421 -21.81 -10.65 14.59
N GLN A 422 -20.50 -10.39 14.68
CA GLN A 422 -19.89 -9.20 14.08
C GLN A 422 -19.92 -9.22 12.54
N LEU A 423 -19.85 -10.40 11.92
CA LEU A 423 -19.88 -10.56 10.47
C LEU A 423 -21.28 -10.30 9.89
N VAL A 424 -22.33 -10.85 10.52
CA VAL A 424 -23.72 -10.70 10.03
C VAL A 424 -24.42 -9.42 10.51
N THR A 425 -23.78 -8.65 11.40
CA THR A 425 -24.32 -7.38 11.88
C THR A 425 -23.72 -6.24 11.07
N PRO A 426 -24.50 -5.54 10.23
CA PRO A 426 -23.98 -4.45 9.42
C PRO A 426 -23.31 -3.40 10.30
N ARG A 427 -22.02 -3.16 10.06
CA ARG A 427 -21.33 -2.05 10.70
C ARG A 427 -21.79 -0.76 10.02
N VAL A 428 -22.65 -0.02 10.71
CA VAL A 428 -22.93 1.37 10.34
C VAL A 428 -21.73 2.19 10.81
N ASP A 429 -20.79 2.43 9.91
CA ASP A 429 -19.78 3.45 10.21
C ASP A 429 -20.49 4.79 10.41
N PRO A 430 -20.14 5.54 11.47
CA PRO A 430 -20.71 6.86 11.67
C PRO A 430 -20.43 7.71 10.43
N GLU A 431 -21.38 8.56 10.03
CA GLU A 431 -21.14 9.52 8.96
C GLU A 431 -19.84 10.28 9.27
N ALA A 432 -18.93 10.27 8.30
CA ALA A 432 -17.63 10.88 8.49
C ALA A 432 -17.82 12.37 8.75
N GLU A 433 -17.25 12.86 9.84
CA GLU A 433 -17.30 14.28 10.18
C GLU A 433 -16.63 15.10 9.06
N VAL A 434 -17.40 16.01 8.44
CA VAL A 434 -16.85 16.99 7.51
C VAL A 434 -16.03 18.01 8.28
N LEU A 435 -14.71 18.01 8.05
CA LEU A 435 -13.79 18.94 8.69
C LEU A 435 -13.86 20.32 8.04
N PHE A 436 -13.95 20.36 6.70
CA PHE A 436 -14.19 21.57 5.91
C PHE A 436 -14.65 21.24 4.48
N THR A 437 -15.13 22.26 3.76
CA THR A 437 -15.49 22.18 2.34
C THR A 437 -14.50 23.00 1.52
N GLN A 438 -13.72 22.35 0.66
CA GLN A 438 -12.76 23.00 -0.24
C GLN A 438 -13.49 23.69 -1.40
N ASN A 439 -13.15 24.95 -1.67
CA ASN A 439 -13.84 25.74 -2.69
C ASN A 439 -13.12 25.77 -4.05
N THR A 440 -11.89 25.28 -4.11
CA THR A 440 -11.07 25.34 -5.32
C THR A 440 -10.30 24.03 -5.50
N ALA A 441 -10.32 23.49 -6.71
CA ALA A 441 -9.60 22.28 -7.05
C ALA A 441 -8.18 22.59 -7.55
N TYR A 442 -7.25 21.69 -7.24
CA TYR A 442 -5.86 21.72 -7.71
C TYR A 442 -5.51 20.34 -8.26
N SER A 443 -5.11 20.27 -9.54
CA SER A 443 -4.81 18.99 -10.21
C SER A 443 -3.52 18.37 -9.68
N LEU A 444 -3.52 17.03 -9.59
CA LEU A 444 -2.32 16.23 -9.36
C LEU A 444 -1.41 16.19 -10.60
N ASP A 445 -1.95 16.43 -11.80
CA ASP A 445 -1.24 16.28 -13.06
C ASP A 445 0.12 17.00 -13.07
N MET A 446 1.12 16.31 -13.61
CA MET A 446 2.46 16.86 -13.73
C MET A 446 2.54 17.76 -14.97
N THR A 447 2.92 19.02 -14.75
CA THR A 447 3.19 19.99 -15.82
C THR A 447 4.66 20.41 -15.82
N ASP A 448 5.07 21.29 -16.75
CA ASP A 448 6.40 21.91 -16.70
C ASP A 448 6.61 22.78 -15.44
N HIS A 449 5.54 23.06 -14.67
CA HIS A 449 5.58 23.80 -13.41
C HIS A 449 5.30 22.95 -12.17
N GLY A 450 5.33 21.62 -12.30
CA GLY A 450 5.02 20.72 -11.20
C GLY A 450 3.53 20.41 -11.06
N SER A 451 3.18 19.77 -9.95
CA SER A 451 1.81 19.44 -9.56
C SER A 451 1.21 20.55 -8.69
N ALA A 452 0.04 21.06 -9.08
CA ALA A 452 -0.66 22.10 -8.33
C ALA A 452 -1.13 21.57 -6.96
N ALA A 453 -1.61 20.32 -6.89
CA ALA A 453 -1.99 19.69 -5.64
C ALA A 453 -0.81 19.60 -4.66
N ALA A 454 0.35 19.16 -5.14
CA ALA A 454 1.55 19.06 -4.31
C ALA A 454 2.07 20.42 -3.85
N SER A 455 2.08 21.43 -4.73
CA SER A 455 2.46 22.80 -4.39
C SER A 455 1.55 23.38 -3.29
N SER A 456 0.23 23.17 -3.41
CA SER A 456 -0.74 23.58 -2.40
C SER A 456 -0.52 22.89 -1.04
N LEU A 457 -0.27 21.58 -1.03
CA LEU A 457 0.08 20.84 0.18
C LEU A 457 1.33 21.41 0.85
N MET A 458 2.40 21.65 0.09
CA MET A 458 3.65 22.17 0.62
C MET A 458 3.53 23.61 1.12
N ASN A 459 2.70 24.45 0.48
CA ASN A 459 2.33 25.77 1.00
C ASN A 459 1.64 25.67 2.37
N ALA A 460 0.75 24.69 2.55
CA ALA A 460 0.03 24.48 3.81
C ALA A 460 0.99 24.04 4.93
N LEU A 461 1.88 23.09 4.64
CA LEU A 461 2.87 22.60 5.59
C LEU A 461 3.87 23.70 5.98
N ARG A 462 4.43 24.43 5.00
CA ARG A 462 5.35 25.55 5.26
C ARG A 462 4.75 26.57 6.24
N ALA A 463 3.51 26.97 6.00
CA ALA A 463 2.82 27.95 6.84
C ALA A 463 2.55 27.44 8.25
N THR A 464 2.24 26.15 8.39
CA THR A 464 1.89 25.53 9.69
C THR A 464 3.10 25.44 10.61
N TYR A 465 4.27 25.14 10.04
CA TYR A 465 5.52 24.96 10.78
C TYR A 465 6.38 26.24 10.83
N ASP A 466 5.83 27.38 10.42
CA ASP A 466 6.51 28.69 10.38
C ASP A 466 7.89 28.63 9.72
N ALA A 467 8.00 27.83 8.65
CA ALA A 467 9.25 27.65 7.94
C ALA A 467 9.41 28.71 6.86
N SER A 468 10.65 29.14 6.60
CA SER A 468 10.96 30.03 5.48
C SER A 468 10.71 29.31 4.15
N ILE A 469 11.09 28.03 4.11
CA ILE A 469 11.03 27.18 2.92
C ILE A 469 10.53 25.80 3.36
N ALA A 470 9.75 25.14 2.50
CA ALA A 470 9.46 23.72 2.66
C ALA A 470 9.89 22.95 1.41
N VAL A 471 10.47 21.77 1.61
CA VAL A 471 10.96 20.88 0.57
C VAL A 471 10.38 19.49 0.81
N GLY A 472 9.72 18.95 -0.20
CA GLY A 472 9.08 17.65 -0.17
C GLY A 472 9.53 16.80 -1.34
N TYR A 473 9.43 15.48 -1.19
CA TYR A 473 9.60 14.58 -2.33
C TYR A 473 8.32 14.50 -3.18
N SER A 474 8.37 14.31 -4.50
CA SER A 474 7.17 14.47 -5.36
C SER A 474 5.99 13.52 -5.13
N PRO A 475 6.18 12.20 -4.88
CA PRO A 475 5.06 11.30 -4.65
C PRO A 475 4.41 11.49 -3.26
N LEU A 476 4.63 12.64 -2.61
CA LEU A 476 3.93 13.06 -1.40
C LEU A 476 2.40 13.09 -1.57
N VAL A 477 1.90 13.29 -2.80
CA VAL A 477 0.46 13.40 -3.08
C VAL A 477 -0.03 12.26 -3.95
N SER A 478 -1.13 11.65 -3.54
CA SER A 478 -1.77 10.52 -4.24
C SER A 478 -3.00 10.90 -5.05
N THR A 479 -3.64 12.04 -4.75
CA THR A 479 -4.88 12.47 -5.40
C THR A 479 -4.92 13.99 -5.59
N SER A 480 -5.69 14.44 -6.58
CA SER A 480 -5.98 15.87 -6.76
C SER A 480 -6.68 16.43 -5.53
N ILE A 481 -6.46 17.72 -5.24
CA ILE A 481 -7.30 18.44 -4.29
C ILE A 481 -8.58 18.82 -5.05
N TYR A 482 -9.74 18.35 -4.58
CA TYR A 482 -11.02 18.52 -5.26
C TYR A 482 -11.89 19.59 -4.58
N CYS A 483 -12.87 20.13 -5.30
CA CYS A 483 -13.91 20.97 -4.70
C CYS A 483 -14.93 20.07 -4.00
N GLY A 484 -15.12 20.24 -2.69
CA GLY A 484 -16.09 19.45 -1.95
C GLY A 484 -15.69 19.24 -0.49
N ASP A 485 -16.45 18.38 0.17
CA ASP A 485 -16.28 18.10 1.58
C ASP A 485 -15.09 17.18 1.82
N TYR A 486 -14.30 17.49 2.84
CA TYR A 486 -13.18 16.69 3.32
C TYR A 486 -13.47 16.20 4.72
N SER A 487 -13.52 14.88 4.90
CA SER A 487 -13.41 14.27 6.23
C SER A 487 -11.95 14.04 6.60
N LYS A 488 -11.70 13.52 7.82
CA LYS A 488 -10.37 13.05 8.21
C LYS A 488 -9.80 12.11 7.13
N GLN A 489 -10.58 11.12 6.68
CA GLN A 489 -10.09 10.08 5.77
C GLN A 489 -9.68 10.66 4.39
N GLN A 490 -10.49 11.54 3.80
CA GLN A 490 -10.12 12.18 2.53
C GLN A 490 -8.86 13.04 2.66
N LEU A 491 -8.63 13.69 3.81
CA LEU A 491 -7.35 14.37 4.05
C LEU A 491 -6.18 13.40 4.12
N LEU A 492 -6.35 12.25 4.79
CA LEU A 492 -5.31 11.22 4.86
C LEU A 492 -4.96 10.66 3.47
N TRP A 493 -5.91 10.70 2.52
CA TRP A 493 -5.69 10.26 1.14
C TRP A 493 -5.04 11.30 0.24
N VAL A 494 -5.02 12.58 0.63
CA VAL A 494 -4.24 13.59 -0.11
C VAL A 494 -2.75 13.26 -0.01
N MET A 495 -2.26 12.92 1.19
CA MET A 495 -0.85 12.66 1.42
C MET A 495 -0.52 11.15 1.43
N ALA A 496 0.33 10.71 0.52
CA ALA A 496 0.60 9.30 0.29
C ALA A 496 1.40 8.66 1.45
N GLY A 497 0.91 7.62 2.12
CA GLY A 497 1.70 6.92 3.16
C GLY A 497 2.11 7.75 4.40
N ASN A 498 3.06 7.21 5.17
CA ASN A 498 3.66 7.85 6.34
C ASN A 498 5.07 8.36 5.97
N TYR A 499 5.35 9.62 6.28
CA TYR A 499 6.60 10.33 5.99
C TYR A 499 7.25 10.84 7.27
N ALA A 500 8.56 10.70 7.45
CA ALA A 500 9.17 11.54 8.48
C ALA A 500 9.17 12.99 8.00
N VAL A 501 9.02 13.88 8.97
CA VAL A 501 9.17 15.32 8.79
C VAL A 501 10.26 15.81 9.71
N SER A 502 11.06 16.74 9.21
CA SER A 502 12.16 17.35 9.97
C SER A 502 12.24 18.83 9.65
N GLN A 503 12.94 19.57 10.51
CA GLN A 503 13.23 20.98 10.29
C GLN A 503 14.66 21.29 10.68
N GLY A 504 15.27 22.26 10.01
CA GLY A 504 16.61 22.73 10.34
C GLY A 504 16.90 24.09 9.74
N ASP A 505 17.95 24.73 10.26
CA ASP A 505 18.42 26.02 9.75
C ASP A 505 19.63 25.82 8.82
N TYR A 506 19.44 26.20 7.56
CA TYR A 506 20.42 26.01 6.49
C TYR A 506 20.81 27.35 5.89
N THR A 507 22.09 27.53 5.56
CA THR A 507 22.50 28.65 4.72
C THR A 507 22.01 28.46 3.29
N GLY A 508 21.95 29.53 2.49
CA GLY A 508 21.62 29.39 1.06
C GLY A 508 22.57 28.43 0.33
N ALA A 509 23.85 28.40 0.68
CA ALA A 509 24.80 27.45 0.12
C ALA A 509 24.45 25.99 0.45
N GLU A 510 24.02 25.72 1.68
CA GLU A 510 23.59 24.39 2.13
C GLU A 510 22.26 23.99 1.51
N LEU A 511 21.33 24.93 1.34
CA LEU A 511 20.07 24.69 0.62
C LEU A 511 20.30 24.37 -0.86
N ARG A 512 21.27 25.06 -1.49
CA ARG A 512 21.71 24.71 -2.85
C ARG A 512 22.23 23.28 -2.92
N GLN A 513 23.12 22.91 -1.99
CA GLN A 513 23.63 21.54 -1.88
C GLN A 513 22.49 20.53 -1.69
N MET A 514 21.47 20.85 -0.89
CA MET A 514 20.28 20.00 -0.70
C MET A 514 19.53 19.79 -2.01
N MET A 515 19.29 20.86 -2.79
CA MET A 515 18.58 20.76 -4.06
C MET A 515 19.40 20.04 -5.14
N GLU A 516 20.72 20.24 -5.19
CA GLU A 516 21.62 19.45 -6.05
C GLU A 516 21.59 17.96 -5.66
N TRP A 517 21.52 17.67 -4.36
CA TRP A 517 21.33 16.30 -3.86
C TRP A 517 19.96 15.71 -4.26
N LEU A 518 18.88 16.51 -4.27
CA LEU A 518 17.56 16.03 -4.67
C LEU A 518 17.35 15.92 -6.18
N VAL A 519 18.09 16.69 -7.00
CA VAL A 519 17.84 16.79 -8.45
C VAL A 519 18.88 16.05 -9.28
N ASN A 520 20.16 16.30 -9.04
CA ASN A 520 21.20 15.90 -9.98
C ASN A 520 21.46 14.39 -9.92
N VAL A 521 21.81 13.78 -11.05
CA VAL A 521 22.40 12.43 -11.04
C VAL A 521 23.74 12.48 -10.32
N LYS A 522 23.98 11.54 -9.41
CA LYS A 522 25.19 11.45 -8.59
C LYS A 522 26.34 10.80 -9.37
N ASP A 523 27.57 11.03 -8.93
CA ASP A 523 28.78 10.46 -9.55
C ASP A 523 28.79 8.92 -9.60
N ASN A 524 28.15 8.28 -8.61
CA ASN A 524 27.96 6.83 -8.57
C ASN A 524 26.82 6.31 -9.47
N GLY A 525 26.17 7.20 -10.24
CA GLY A 525 25.04 6.89 -11.11
C GLY A 525 23.67 6.88 -10.43
N ALA A 526 23.59 7.14 -9.11
CA ALA A 526 22.30 7.23 -8.42
C ALA A 526 21.49 8.41 -9.00
N ASN A 527 20.26 8.12 -9.45
CA ASN A 527 19.33 9.10 -10.00
C ASN A 527 18.12 9.24 -9.04
N PRO A 528 17.94 10.39 -8.37
CA PRO A 528 16.89 10.61 -7.37
C PRO A 528 15.49 10.84 -7.96
N ILE A 529 15.42 11.38 -9.19
CA ILE A 529 14.15 11.76 -9.81
C ILE A 529 13.72 10.69 -10.81
N ARG A 530 14.51 10.29 -11.81
CA ARG A 530 14.17 9.27 -12.83
C ARG A 530 12.92 9.52 -13.70
N HIS A 531 11.92 10.26 -13.22
CA HIS A 531 10.68 10.60 -13.93
C HIS A 531 10.18 11.98 -13.48
N ARG A 532 9.48 12.73 -14.36
CA ARG A 532 8.97 14.08 -14.04
C ARG A 532 8.04 14.09 -12.81
N ASN A 533 7.24 13.05 -12.64
CA ASN A 533 6.34 12.89 -11.47
C ASN A 533 7.07 12.70 -10.14
N TYR A 534 8.40 12.59 -10.15
CA TYR A 534 9.26 12.41 -8.98
C TYR A 534 10.09 13.67 -8.64
N MET A 535 9.76 14.82 -9.24
CA MET A 535 10.37 16.12 -8.99
C MET A 535 10.17 16.67 -7.57
N PRO A 536 11.22 17.15 -6.88
CA PRO A 536 11.08 17.76 -5.55
C PRO A 536 10.03 18.88 -5.54
N VAL A 537 9.13 18.90 -4.55
CA VAL A 537 8.10 19.92 -4.45
C VAL A 537 8.55 20.94 -3.41
N THR A 538 8.68 22.19 -3.81
CA THR A 538 9.13 23.26 -2.91
C THR A 538 8.00 24.23 -2.59
N SER A 539 8.16 24.96 -1.49
CA SER A 539 7.37 26.13 -1.14
C SER A 539 8.29 27.21 -0.58
N GLY A 540 8.22 28.43 -1.12
CA GLY A 540 9.04 29.58 -0.69
C GLY A 540 10.37 29.71 -1.40
N MET A 541 10.64 28.81 -2.34
CA MET A 541 11.83 28.82 -3.18
C MET A 541 11.43 28.31 -4.55
N GLU A 542 11.72 29.09 -5.58
CA GLU A 542 11.60 28.63 -6.96
C GLU A 542 12.90 27.94 -7.40
N TYR A 543 12.78 26.95 -8.28
CA TYR A 543 13.90 26.27 -8.87
C TYR A 543 13.63 25.88 -10.33
N LYS A 544 14.69 25.87 -11.12
CA LYS A 544 14.66 25.51 -12.52
C LYS A 544 15.56 24.32 -12.79
N VAL A 545 15.09 23.42 -13.62
CA VAL A 545 15.82 22.21 -14.02
C VAL A 545 15.79 22.02 -15.52
N THR A 546 16.86 21.43 -16.06
CA THR A 546 16.91 20.96 -17.44
C THR A 546 16.83 19.44 -17.48
N GLU A 547 15.88 18.90 -18.24
CA GLU A 547 15.86 17.49 -18.63
C GLU A 547 16.80 17.30 -19.84
N TYR A 548 18.02 16.83 -19.59
CA TYR A 548 19.05 16.70 -20.63
C TYR A 548 19.06 15.32 -21.29
N GLU A 549 18.40 14.35 -20.67
CA GLU A 549 18.13 13.02 -21.18
C GLU A 549 16.84 12.55 -20.50
N GLN A 550 16.06 11.67 -21.13
CA GLN A 550 14.80 11.19 -20.56
C GLN A 550 15.01 10.70 -19.11
N GLY A 551 14.32 11.34 -18.16
CA GLY A 551 14.41 10.99 -16.74
C GLY A 551 15.69 11.44 -16.02
N LYS A 552 16.58 12.19 -16.68
CA LYS A 552 17.78 12.76 -16.05
C LYS A 552 17.71 14.29 -16.07
N PHE A 553 17.83 14.86 -14.87
CA PHE A 553 17.64 16.29 -14.65
C PHE A 553 18.88 16.91 -14.03
N ARG A 554 19.10 18.18 -14.37
CA ARG A 554 20.14 19.01 -13.77
C ARG A 554 19.52 20.28 -13.20
N LEU A 555 19.87 20.61 -11.97
CA LEU A 555 19.51 21.88 -11.34
C LEU A 555 20.27 23.03 -12.02
N GLU A 556 19.54 24.06 -12.42
CA GLU A 556 20.10 25.23 -13.11
C GLU A 556 20.04 26.48 -12.23
N GLU A 557 18.87 26.78 -11.66
CA GLU A 557 18.64 28.03 -10.93
C GLU A 557 17.86 27.78 -9.64
N LEU A 558 18.15 28.61 -8.63
CA LEU A 558 17.41 28.70 -7.37
C LEU A 558 17.14 30.18 -7.07
N THR A 559 15.88 30.51 -6.85
CA THR A 559 15.46 31.86 -6.50
C THR A 559 14.49 31.87 -5.32
N ILE A 560 14.41 33.03 -4.67
CA ILE A 560 13.41 33.33 -3.65
C ILE A 560 12.78 34.66 -4.04
N ASN A 561 11.47 34.66 -4.30
CA ASN A 561 10.74 35.84 -4.77
C ASN A 561 11.37 36.41 -6.06
N GLY A 562 11.88 35.54 -6.94
CA GLY A 562 12.52 35.91 -8.20
C GLY A 562 13.94 36.51 -8.08
N ALA A 563 14.49 36.64 -6.87
CA ALA A 563 15.89 37.00 -6.67
C ALA A 563 16.75 35.74 -6.51
N PRO A 564 17.99 35.71 -7.04
CA PRO A 564 18.91 34.59 -6.81
C PRO A 564 19.07 34.28 -5.33
N LEU A 565 19.12 32.99 -4.99
CA LEU A 565 19.36 32.53 -3.62
C LEU A 565 20.63 33.17 -3.03
N ASP A 566 20.50 33.84 -1.87
CA ASP A 566 21.63 34.36 -1.10
C ASP A 566 22.29 33.23 -0.31
N ASP A 567 23.48 32.83 -0.75
CA ASP A 567 24.26 31.74 -0.16
C ASP A 567 24.63 31.96 1.33
N THR A 568 24.62 33.22 1.80
CA THR A 568 25.01 33.59 3.18
C THR A 568 23.83 33.75 4.13
N ALA A 569 22.62 33.98 3.60
CA ALA A 569 21.41 34.05 4.39
C ALA A 569 21.07 32.67 4.98
N THR A 570 20.43 32.66 6.15
CA THR A 570 19.96 31.44 6.80
C THR A 570 18.45 31.33 6.64
N TYR A 571 17.99 30.13 6.31
CA TYR A 571 16.61 29.79 6.09
C TYR A 571 16.23 28.62 6.98
N THR A 572 15.09 28.74 7.65
CA THR A 572 14.48 27.62 8.34
C THR A 572 13.74 26.78 7.30
N VAL A 573 14.17 25.52 7.13
CA VAL A 573 13.69 24.62 6.08
C VAL A 573 12.93 23.45 6.71
N PHE A 574 11.67 23.28 6.33
CA PHE A 574 10.87 22.10 6.61
C PHE A 574 11.08 21.05 5.53
N VAL A 575 11.37 19.80 5.90
CA VAL A 575 11.63 18.69 4.96
C VAL A 575 10.63 17.56 5.19
N ALA A 576 10.00 17.08 4.12
CA ALA A 576 9.03 15.98 4.17
C ALA A 576 9.40 14.82 3.24
N GLY A 577 9.46 13.60 3.82
CA GLY A 577 9.46 12.33 3.08
C GLY A 577 10.75 11.94 2.38
N THR A 578 11.88 12.61 2.66
CA THR A 578 13.17 12.30 2.03
C THR A 578 13.82 11.02 2.55
N ASP A 579 13.63 10.72 3.84
CA ASP A 579 14.18 9.57 4.54
C ASP A 579 13.58 8.24 4.06
N VAL A 580 12.27 8.21 3.80
CA VAL A 580 11.54 6.99 3.44
C VAL A 580 11.71 6.55 1.99
N TRP A 581 12.34 7.36 1.13
CA TRP A 581 12.53 7.03 -0.29
C TRP A 581 13.92 7.35 -0.81
N ILE A 582 14.39 8.60 -0.66
CA ILE A 582 15.66 9.04 -1.24
C ILE A 582 16.83 8.42 -0.47
N GLU A 583 16.82 8.50 0.85
CA GLU A 583 17.93 8.00 1.68
C GLU A 583 17.87 6.50 1.93
N ASN A 584 16.69 5.89 1.82
CA ASN A 584 16.48 4.49 2.15
C ASN A 584 17.33 3.56 1.25
N GLU A 585 18.11 2.70 1.89
CA GLU A 585 19.03 1.76 1.24
C GLU A 585 18.31 0.76 0.32
N VAL A 586 17.05 0.46 0.63
CA VAL A 586 16.19 -0.43 -0.17
C VAL A 586 15.54 0.31 -1.33
N TYR A 587 15.53 1.65 -1.39
CA TYR A 587 14.88 2.38 -2.48
C TYR A 587 15.90 3.11 -3.37
N CYS A 588 16.03 4.43 -3.25
CA CYS A 588 16.95 5.19 -4.09
C CYS A 588 18.42 5.04 -3.64
N ASN A 589 18.65 4.73 -2.36
CA ASN A 589 19.97 4.62 -1.73
C ASN A 589 20.86 5.84 -2.04
N CYS A 590 20.31 7.03 -1.85
CA CYS A 590 20.98 8.30 -2.06
C CYS A 590 21.04 9.04 -0.71
N PRO A 591 21.96 8.68 0.19
CA PRO A 591 22.02 9.28 1.53
C PRO A 591 22.24 10.80 1.46
N MET A 592 21.58 11.54 2.35
CA MET A 592 21.77 12.99 2.44
C MET A 592 23.21 13.29 2.91
N PRO A 593 23.88 14.32 2.38
CA PRO A 593 25.16 14.78 2.90
C PRO A 593 25.13 14.99 4.42
N GLU A 594 26.12 14.43 5.14
CA GLU A 594 26.15 14.43 6.61
C GLU A 594 26.08 15.83 7.23
N ASN A 595 26.66 16.84 6.58
CA ASN A 595 26.59 18.22 7.06
C ASN A 595 25.16 18.79 7.03
N LEU A 596 24.31 18.32 6.12
CA LEU A 596 22.90 18.68 6.06
C LEU A 596 22.11 17.83 7.05
N LYS A 597 22.36 16.51 7.07
CA LYS A 597 21.68 15.56 7.95
C LYS A 597 21.84 15.91 9.44
N ALA A 598 23.03 16.30 9.85
CA ALA A 598 23.32 16.68 11.25
C ALA A 598 22.57 17.92 11.76
N LYS A 599 21.95 18.70 10.85
CA LYS A 599 21.16 19.89 11.21
C LYS A 599 19.67 19.60 11.35
N ARG A 600 19.21 18.40 11.00
CA ARG A 600 17.82 18.02 11.17
C ARG A 600 17.49 17.90 12.64
N THR A 601 16.48 18.64 13.05
CA THR A 601 15.70 18.32 14.23
C THR A 601 14.55 17.45 13.74
N ASP A 602 14.72 16.14 13.91
CA ASP A 602 13.67 15.18 13.59
C ASP A 602 12.52 15.39 14.57
N TYR A 603 11.33 15.56 14.03
CA TYR A 603 10.15 15.47 14.86
C TYR A 603 9.81 13.99 15.01
N ALA A 604 10.20 13.39 16.14
CA ALA A 604 9.44 12.28 16.67
C ALA A 604 8.11 12.89 17.13
N ILE A 605 7.15 13.02 16.21
CA ILE A 605 5.79 13.30 16.66
C ILE A 605 5.32 11.99 17.30
N GLU A 606 5.59 11.86 18.61
CA GLU A 606 5.22 10.72 19.44
C GLU A 606 3.74 10.37 19.15
N GLY A 607 3.54 9.31 18.37
CA GLY A 607 2.22 8.77 18.06
C GLY A 607 1.38 9.50 17.00
N ALA A 608 1.92 10.45 16.23
CA ALA A 608 1.17 11.08 15.15
C ALA A 608 1.74 10.72 13.77
N ASP A 609 0.92 10.10 12.93
CA ASP A 609 1.23 9.88 11.51
C ASP A 609 1.55 11.22 10.83
N SER A 610 2.37 11.26 9.80
CA SER A 610 2.62 12.50 9.04
C SER A 610 1.35 13.15 8.48
N ARG A 611 0.26 12.39 8.42
CA ARG A 611 -1.07 12.85 8.04
C ARG A 611 -1.72 13.71 9.14
N SER A 612 -1.26 13.63 10.39
CA SER A 612 -1.60 14.51 11.50
C SER A 612 -1.10 15.94 11.26
N CYS A 613 0.09 16.10 10.67
CA CYS A 613 0.63 17.42 10.29
C CYS A 613 -0.31 18.16 9.35
N LEU A 614 -0.86 17.43 8.36
CA LEU A 614 -1.82 17.99 7.41
C LEU A 614 -3.16 18.31 8.07
N LYS A 615 -3.62 17.43 8.97
CA LYS A 615 -4.83 17.67 9.76
C LYS A 615 -4.69 18.96 10.57
N ASP A 616 -3.56 19.16 11.25
CA ASP A 616 -3.32 20.35 12.07
C ASP A 616 -3.20 21.62 11.22
N SER A 617 -2.51 21.52 10.08
CA SER A 617 -2.39 22.59 9.08
C SER A 617 -3.75 23.12 8.62
N LEU A 618 -4.67 22.21 8.29
CA LEU A 618 -5.96 22.56 7.71
C LEU A 618 -7.07 22.74 8.74
N ALA A 619 -6.86 22.35 10.00
CA ALA A 619 -7.80 22.61 11.09
C ALA A 619 -8.07 24.12 11.27
N VAL A 620 -7.05 24.95 11.02
CA VAL A 620 -7.14 26.41 11.14
C VAL A 620 -7.57 27.07 9.83
N SER A 621 -6.90 26.78 8.71
CA SER A 621 -7.18 27.44 7.43
C SER A 621 -8.52 27.01 6.83
N LYS A 622 -8.94 25.77 7.08
CA LYS A 622 -10.12 25.12 6.49
C LYS A 622 -10.18 25.21 4.97
N GLN A 623 -9.03 25.40 4.32
CA GLN A 623 -8.82 25.42 2.88
C GLN A 623 -7.38 25.01 2.61
N PHE A 624 -7.19 24.24 1.55
CA PHE A 624 -5.90 24.14 0.91
C PHE A 624 -5.53 25.52 0.31
N PRO A 625 -4.32 26.04 0.57
CA PRO A 625 -3.90 27.33 0.04
C PRO A 625 -3.70 27.26 -1.47
N ALA A 626 -3.77 28.41 -2.15
CA ALA A 626 -3.50 28.45 -3.59
C ALA A 626 -2.08 27.92 -3.89
N PRO A 627 -1.91 27.14 -4.97
CA PRO A 627 -0.60 26.68 -5.41
C PRO A 627 0.23 27.85 -5.94
N SER A 628 1.53 27.64 -6.04
CA SER A 628 2.44 28.55 -6.71
C SER A 628 3.39 27.76 -7.61
N GLU A 629 3.83 28.39 -8.70
CA GLU A 629 4.76 27.81 -9.68
C GLU A 629 6.20 27.94 -9.17
N TYR A 630 6.59 27.03 -8.28
CA TYR A 630 7.96 27.00 -7.78
C TYR A 630 8.91 26.19 -8.67
N LEU A 631 8.40 25.30 -9.53
CA LEU A 631 9.22 24.51 -10.45
C LEU A 631 9.14 25.10 -11.86
N THR A 632 10.23 25.01 -12.61
CA THR A 632 10.23 25.14 -14.07
C THR A 632 11.12 24.07 -14.68
N ILE A 633 10.53 23.19 -15.48
CA ILE A 633 11.24 22.17 -16.26
C ILE A 633 11.44 22.71 -17.67
N VAL A 634 12.68 22.70 -18.15
CA VAL A 634 12.99 22.96 -19.56
C VAL A 634 13.57 21.71 -20.20
N GLN A 635 13.22 21.45 -21.47
CA GLN A 635 13.89 20.41 -22.24
C GLN A 635 15.28 20.89 -22.65
N GLY A 636 16.28 20.04 -22.46
CA GLY A 636 17.63 20.25 -23.00
C GLY A 636 17.62 20.17 -24.53
N GLU A 637 18.50 20.93 -25.16
CA GLU A 637 18.76 20.86 -26.60
C GLU A 637 19.44 19.54 -27.03
#